data_AF-A0ABD3MZ25-F1
#
_entry.id   AF-A0ABD3MZ25-F1
#
_cell.length_a   1.000
_cell.length_b   1.000
_cell.length_c   1.000
_cell.angle_alpha   90.00
_cell.angle_beta   90.00
_cell.angle_gamma   90.00
#
_symmetry.space_group_name_H-M   'P 1'
#
loop_
_entity.id
_entity.type
_entity.pdbx_description
1 polymer ?
#
loop_
_entity_poly.entity_id
_entity_poly.type
_entity_poly.pdbx_seq_one_letter_code
_entity_poly.pdbx_strand_id
1 'polypeptide(L)'
;MTLFLRTVFVLLFSLTNALSSPLLFRKNIVLDESKGSVGLLEIYQNQEPADAIYSFAKQYQLDAKQEHDLLANICKSLTCVREEPVIWKKTVNIDGKWEARIEILRGQEPADVIFAALKPYGVTYLARQQLFGEVKEAQVPFSREHALLFSQNIALEGDEEFSQRLVVYDDGREPIDVLYDFAIEHSIEQRFNSLAAALLPKLCEHVVCTRDKPSIWKKPISNESGNHLGTLSILLGDEPIDAIDAFVQRIDVASVPNPLVFHQNLLEAVCGSVNCTRTTPVVYRKSIKNERGQHIGDMEILENQEVIDAAFQFIQKSGPVADEIALKNYMLQNACKSPRVRCTRNVAVVFSRTFKREDGSRFNPLTIYENEEPADKVYKFCQNENSLEYYDGIIGIVCDSDGVKCSRREPVYFSISITGAHGDYVDKFQIKVNEEPVDAMYKFFAKNGLFKKKWDFDQVMNQICDKPNVPCRRRVPLKYLDRNFTMGGFDMGQVEIWGDQEVVDVLYSLRRHFNLTENDQIKKFSEICHTDEVYCERTKAVVYRKAEITKLDFEKFGNETCKRQFVGVKFRSSFVNLPLGGYLSDFLKKDSSKDVVEHPLFCILLLLVLQAALRLITAIPKVKKRINPYQRAVVAFFIIILVSVLQAVLVEPVDEVDEAFHTFEGKLPDLVIYEGDEPVDALVKWGKDASKVGTEASAKQEDWRPIVREPIYYEILDELCNHVDGLNCTRQRAWEFVSMGGMTYFGQEYPIEIYNPMVDPIARRECISANDEPNPCIVASAKKICERIHPPPNNCIADISNHISSQLEALDKKRLDAKCSYQRLELEIDAPGRELYKKAASIARSRGMNISPFRRVDNGAYSLTFICVSIVNLPDQCINAKMMIMTGTQPYYSWSRETAEAHAAIDTFMKVKSPEDREWNDKPCTPYFNGALCAKYDKEGNMKIEV
;
A
#
# COMPACT_ATOMS: atom_id res chain seq x y z
N MET A 1 42.11 -86.50 21.76
CA MET A 1 42.18 -86.86 23.19
C MET A 1 41.16 -86.08 24.04
N THR A 2 40.98 -84.78 23.81
CA THR A 2 39.99 -83.92 24.53
C THR A 2 38.53 -84.24 24.23
N LEU A 3 38.20 -84.77 23.03
CA LEU A 3 36.84 -85.24 22.72
C LEU A 3 36.49 -86.55 23.45
N PHE A 4 37.46 -87.44 23.63
CA PHE A 4 37.26 -88.73 24.32
C PHE A 4 37.11 -88.55 25.84
N LEU A 5 37.84 -87.60 26.43
CA LEU A 5 37.68 -87.22 27.85
C LEU A 5 36.33 -86.55 28.13
N ARG A 6 35.76 -85.75 27.20
CA ARG A 6 34.42 -85.17 27.40
C ARG A 6 33.31 -86.22 27.32
N THR A 7 33.40 -87.20 26.42
CA THR A 7 32.38 -88.26 26.32
C THR A 7 32.42 -89.19 27.54
N VAL A 8 33.61 -89.51 28.06
CA VAL A 8 33.77 -90.34 29.27
C VAL A 8 33.36 -89.58 30.53
N PHE A 9 33.61 -88.27 30.64
CA PHE A 9 33.16 -87.48 31.78
C PHE A 9 31.64 -87.29 31.81
N VAL A 10 30.97 -87.13 30.65
CA VAL A 10 29.50 -87.04 30.57
C VAL A 10 28.84 -88.40 30.86
N LEU A 11 29.45 -89.51 30.45
CA LEU A 11 28.99 -90.87 30.81
C LEU A 11 29.19 -91.20 32.30
N LEU A 12 30.28 -90.76 32.94
CA LEU A 12 30.52 -90.96 34.37
C LEU A 12 29.68 -90.03 35.27
N PHE A 13 29.35 -88.82 34.83
CA PHE A 13 28.45 -87.92 35.58
C PHE A 13 26.96 -88.33 35.44
N SER A 14 26.59 -89.01 34.36
CA SER A 14 25.22 -89.53 34.19
C SER A 14 24.95 -90.82 34.99
N LEU A 15 25.99 -91.58 35.33
CA LEU A 15 25.88 -92.80 36.14
C LEU A 15 25.96 -92.56 37.67
N THR A 16 26.30 -91.36 38.12
CA THR A 16 26.49 -91.04 39.56
C THR A 16 25.41 -90.13 40.16
N ASN A 17 24.43 -89.67 39.38
CA ASN A 17 23.28 -88.89 39.87
C ASN A 17 21.95 -89.66 39.87
N ALA A 18 21.98 -91.00 39.80
CA ALA A 18 20.88 -91.83 40.30
C ALA A 18 20.94 -91.90 41.84
N LEU A 19 21.02 -90.74 42.51
CA LEU A 19 20.56 -90.61 43.88
C LEU A 19 19.05 -90.85 43.78
N SER A 20 18.63 -92.08 44.04
CA SER A 20 17.23 -92.45 44.21
C SER A 20 16.60 -91.37 45.08
N SER A 21 15.77 -90.53 44.46
CA SER A 21 15.07 -89.49 45.20
C SER A 21 14.34 -90.18 46.34
N PRO A 22 14.36 -89.65 47.58
CA PRO A 22 13.80 -90.37 48.72
C PRO A 22 12.36 -90.79 48.42
N LEU A 23 12.09 -92.09 48.59
CA LEU A 23 10.75 -92.64 48.44
C LEU A 23 9.87 -92.06 49.54
N LEU A 24 8.89 -91.22 49.17
CA LEU A 24 7.98 -90.60 50.12
C LEU A 24 6.79 -91.49 50.46
N PHE A 25 6.31 -92.25 49.47
CA PHE A 25 5.11 -93.05 49.61
C PHE A 25 5.24 -94.35 48.82
N ARG A 26 4.87 -95.45 49.47
CA ARG A 26 4.84 -96.78 48.87
C ARG A 26 3.69 -97.57 49.46
N LYS A 27 2.73 -97.94 48.63
CA LYS A 27 1.56 -98.69 49.07
C LYS A 27 1.03 -99.58 47.95
N ASN A 28 0.66 -100.82 48.29
CA ASN A 28 -0.12 -101.65 47.39
C ASN A 28 -1.54 -101.10 47.33
N ILE A 29 -1.98 -100.71 46.14
CA ILE A 29 -3.31 -100.13 45.93
C ILE A 29 -4.32 -101.27 45.73
N VAL A 30 -5.39 -101.24 46.52
CA VAL A 30 -6.54 -102.16 46.44
C VAL A 30 -7.76 -101.29 46.20
N LEU A 31 -8.41 -101.43 45.03
CA LEU A 31 -9.58 -100.62 44.67
C LEU A 31 -10.91 -101.24 45.10
N ASP A 32 -10.95 -102.56 45.20
CA ASP A 32 -12.11 -103.36 45.58
C ASP A 32 -11.60 -104.59 46.34
N GLU A 33 -12.12 -104.84 47.53
CA GLU A 33 -11.72 -105.98 48.38
C GLU A 33 -11.89 -107.33 47.66
N SER A 34 -12.77 -107.38 46.66
CA SER A 34 -13.03 -108.59 45.87
C SER A 34 -12.06 -108.81 44.69
N LYS A 35 -11.31 -107.78 44.25
CA LYS A 35 -10.49 -107.83 43.02
C LYS A 35 -8.98 -107.96 43.25
N GLY A 36 -8.53 -108.03 44.50
CA GLY A 36 -7.11 -108.13 44.83
C GLY A 36 -6.33 -106.82 44.60
N SER A 37 -5.03 -106.83 44.90
CA SER A 37 -4.17 -105.66 44.71
C SER A 37 -4.00 -105.34 43.23
N VAL A 38 -4.27 -104.09 42.84
CA VAL A 38 -4.11 -103.58 41.47
C VAL A 38 -2.63 -103.47 41.10
N GLY A 39 -1.81 -102.95 42.01
CA GLY A 39 -0.39 -102.75 41.80
C GLY A 39 0.26 -101.97 42.94
N LEU A 40 1.59 -101.88 42.90
CA LEU A 40 2.39 -101.10 43.84
C LEU A 40 2.56 -99.66 43.33
N LEU A 41 2.06 -98.68 44.07
CA LEU A 41 2.27 -97.26 43.77
C LEU A 41 3.45 -96.73 44.59
N GLU A 42 4.42 -96.14 43.91
CA GLU A 42 5.60 -95.51 44.48
C GLU A 42 5.64 -94.04 44.08
N ILE A 43 5.80 -93.14 45.05
CA ILE A 43 5.92 -91.69 44.84
C ILE A 43 7.22 -91.22 45.48
N TYR A 44 8.07 -90.59 44.68
CA TYR A 44 9.38 -90.09 45.07
C TYR A 44 9.33 -88.61 45.44
N GLN A 45 10.31 -88.12 46.22
CA GLN A 45 10.31 -86.75 46.76
C GLN A 45 10.23 -85.63 45.72
N ASN A 46 10.72 -85.87 44.52
CA ASN A 46 10.72 -84.92 43.41
C ASN A 46 9.54 -85.14 42.44
N GLN A 47 8.61 -86.03 42.76
CA GLN A 47 7.48 -86.37 41.92
C GLN A 47 6.18 -85.88 42.56
N GLU A 48 5.39 -85.11 41.80
CA GLU A 48 4.07 -84.70 42.23
C GLU A 48 3.16 -85.94 42.34
N PRO A 49 2.45 -86.13 43.47
CA PRO A 49 1.58 -87.30 43.65
C PRO A 49 0.55 -87.48 42.54
N ALA A 50 0.00 -86.39 41.99
CA ALA A 50 -0.92 -86.42 40.85
C ALA A 50 -0.30 -87.09 39.60
N ASP A 51 0.94 -86.76 39.25
CA ASP A 51 1.61 -87.35 38.08
C ASP A 51 1.91 -88.84 38.25
N ALA A 52 2.33 -89.23 39.47
CA ALA A 52 2.59 -90.61 39.82
C ALA A 52 1.32 -91.46 39.73
N ILE A 53 0.23 -90.93 40.27
CA ILE A 53 -1.08 -91.59 40.30
C ILE A 53 -1.67 -91.66 38.90
N TYR A 54 -1.55 -90.61 38.08
CA TYR A 54 -1.95 -90.65 36.67
C TYR A 54 -1.20 -91.72 35.87
N SER A 55 0.12 -91.81 36.06
CA SER A 55 0.94 -92.82 35.38
C SER A 55 0.54 -94.23 35.81
N PHE A 56 0.29 -94.43 37.11
CA PHE A 56 -0.22 -95.68 37.65
C PHE A 56 -1.62 -96.01 37.11
N ALA A 57 -2.54 -95.05 37.14
CA ALA A 57 -3.90 -95.19 36.62
C ALA A 57 -3.90 -95.57 35.14
N LYS A 58 -3.06 -94.92 34.33
CA LYS A 58 -2.87 -95.25 32.91
C LYS A 58 -2.30 -96.65 32.71
N GLN A 59 -1.30 -97.05 33.52
CA GLN A 59 -0.69 -98.38 33.45
C GLN A 59 -1.69 -99.50 33.79
N TYR A 60 -2.57 -99.28 34.76
CA TYR A 60 -3.52 -100.27 35.26
C TYR A 60 -4.96 -100.07 34.76
N GLN A 61 -5.17 -99.16 33.79
CA GLN A 61 -6.47 -98.86 33.17
C GLN A 61 -7.57 -98.48 34.19
N LEU A 62 -7.20 -97.67 35.18
CA LEU A 62 -8.16 -97.16 36.16
C LEU A 62 -9.08 -96.12 35.53
N ASP A 63 -10.36 -96.13 35.92
CA ASP A 63 -11.27 -95.08 35.49
C ASP A 63 -10.99 -93.75 36.22
N ALA A 64 -11.52 -92.64 35.68
CA ALA A 64 -11.25 -91.31 36.23
C ALA A 64 -11.73 -91.13 37.68
N LYS A 65 -12.76 -91.88 38.09
CA LYS A 65 -13.28 -91.84 39.46
C LYS A 65 -12.32 -92.56 40.41
N GLN A 66 -11.85 -93.74 40.03
CA GLN A 66 -10.87 -94.51 40.79
C GLN A 66 -9.54 -93.75 40.95
N GLU A 67 -9.09 -93.07 39.89
CA GLU A 67 -7.90 -92.22 39.94
C GLU A 67 -8.10 -91.03 40.89
N HIS A 68 -9.24 -90.33 40.79
CA HIS A 68 -9.54 -89.20 41.66
C HIS A 68 -9.66 -89.62 43.14
N ASP A 69 -10.35 -90.72 43.43
CA ASP A 69 -10.46 -91.29 44.77
C ASP A 69 -9.09 -91.69 45.33
N LEU A 70 -8.21 -92.24 44.48
CA LEU A 70 -6.85 -92.61 44.84
C LEU A 70 -5.99 -91.36 45.16
N LEU A 71 -6.08 -90.32 44.33
CA LEU A 71 -5.41 -89.04 44.56
C LEU A 71 -5.87 -88.37 45.85
N ALA A 72 -7.18 -88.22 46.04
CA ALA A 72 -7.77 -87.62 47.24
C ALA A 72 -7.34 -88.35 48.52
N ASN A 73 -7.19 -89.67 48.47
CA ASN A 73 -6.72 -90.45 49.62
C ASN A 73 -5.23 -90.28 49.89
N ILE A 74 -4.40 -90.16 48.85
CA ILE A 74 -2.96 -89.99 48.99
C ILE A 74 -2.60 -88.56 49.42
N CYS A 75 -3.31 -87.55 48.91
CA CYS A 75 -3.12 -86.15 49.31
C CYS A 75 -3.50 -85.86 50.78
N LYS A 76 -4.15 -86.80 51.48
CA LYS A 76 -4.31 -86.73 52.95
C LYS A 76 -3.01 -87.07 53.69
N SER A 77 -2.12 -87.83 53.06
CA SER A 77 -0.87 -88.33 53.65
C SER A 77 0.38 -87.64 53.09
N LEU A 78 0.28 -87.04 51.90
CA LEU A 78 1.34 -86.29 51.23
C LEU A 78 0.85 -84.89 50.87
N THR A 79 1.74 -83.91 50.86
CA THR A 79 1.44 -82.58 50.34
C THR A 79 1.33 -82.65 48.81
N CYS A 80 0.13 -82.54 48.29
CA CYS A 80 -0.12 -82.35 46.86
C CYS A 80 -0.11 -80.85 46.55
N VAL A 81 0.70 -80.44 45.59
CA VAL A 81 0.75 -79.06 45.09
C VAL A 81 -0.34 -78.83 44.06
N ARG A 82 -0.78 -79.88 43.34
CA ARG A 82 -1.87 -79.80 42.36
C ARG A 82 -2.75 -81.04 42.32
N GLU A 83 -4.02 -80.82 41.97
CA GLU A 83 -5.06 -81.84 41.87
C GLU A 83 -5.10 -82.52 40.49
N GLU A 84 -4.57 -81.87 39.45
CA GLU A 84 -4.55 -82.41 38.09
C GLU A 84 -3.15 -82.85 37.67
N PRO A 85 -3.01 -84.01 36.99
CA PRO A 85 -1.72 -84.53 36.53
C PRO A 85 -1.23 -83.83 35.27
N VAL A 86 0.09 -83.78 35.07
CA VAL A 86 0.74 -83.34 33.84
C VAL A 86 0.62 -84.46 32.83
N ILE A 87 -0.12 -84.18 31.76
CA ILE A 87 -0.32 -85.11 30.66
C ILE A 87 0.69 -84.90 29.53
N TRP A 88 1.31 -83.72 29.48
CA TRP A 88 2.38 -83.40 28.55
C TRP A 88 3.32 -82.34 29.13
N LYS A 89 4.63 -82.52 28.93
CA LYS A 89 5.64 -81.54 29.34
C LYS A 89 6.76 -81.43 28.33
N LYS A 90 7.23 -80.20 28.09
CA LYS A 90 8.41 -79.93 27.26
C LYS A 90 9.13 -78.68 27.74
N THR A 91 10.47 -78.72 27.72
CA THR A 91 11.29 -77.53 27.87
C THR A 91 11.66 -77.01 26.48
N VAL A 92 11.31 -75.76 26.20
CA VAL A 92 11.63 -75.09 24.94
C VAL A 92 12.76 -74.11 25.18
N ASN A 93 13.82 -74.20 24.37
CA ASN A 93 14.91 -73.24 24.38
C ASN A 93 14.58 -72.13 23.36
N ILE A 94 14.48 -70.89 23.83
CA ILE A 94 14.11 -69.71 23.05
C ILE A 94 15.39 -68.90 22.82
N ASP A 95 15.79 -68.81 21.55
CA ASP A 95 16.97 -68.08 21.06
C ASP A 95 18.30 -68.44 21.73
N GLY A 96 18.41 -69.63 22.32
CA GLY A 96 19.62 -70.04 23.06
C GLY A 96 19.81 -69.32 24.40
N LYS A 97 18.85 -68.48 24.81
CA LYS A 97 18.97 -67.58 25.97
C LYS A 97 18.03 -67.93 27.10
N TRP A 98 16.84 -68.43 26.79
CA TRP A 98 15.79 -68.69 27.76
C TRP A 98 15.30 -70.12 27.65
N GLU A 99 15.02 -70.74 28.80
CA GLU A 99 14.34 -72.03 28.84
C GLU A 99 12.95 -71.84 29.42
N ALA A 100 11.92 -72.10 28.61
CA ALA A 100 10.52 -72.08 29.03
C ALA A 100 10.05 -73.52 29.24
N ARG A 101 9.62 -73.85 30.46
CA ARG A 101 9.01 -75.15 30.78
C ARG A 101 7.51 -75.05 30.59
N ILE A 102 6.97 -75.89 29.73
CA ILE A 102 5.55 -75.95 29.41
C ILE A 102 5.01 -77.25 29.96
N GLU A 103 3.98 -77.16 30.79
CA GLU A 103 3.34 -78.28 31.45
C GLU A 103 1.84 -78.17 31.24
N ILE A 104 1.27 -79.12 30.50
CA ILE A 104 -0.18 -79.18 30.25
C ILE A 104 -0.77 -80.16 31.25
N LEU A 105 -1.65 -79.66 32.11
CA LEU A 105 -2.42 -80.49 33.04
C LEU A 105 -3.64 -81.10 32.34
N ARG A 106 -4.13 -82.20 32.89
CA ARG A 106 -5.39 -82.80 32.46
C ARG A 106 -6.53 -81.77 32.57
N GLY A 107 -7.35 -81.69 31.52
CA GLY A 107 -8.47 -80.75 31.43
C GLY A 107 -8.11 -79.32 31.03
N GLN A 108 -6.82 -78.95 30.97
CA GLN A 108 -6.40 -77.66 30.43
C GLN A 108 -6.40 -77.66 28.91
N GLU A 109 -6.72 -76.52 28.32
CA GLU A 109 -6.61 -76.34 26.88
C GLU A 109 -5.13 -76.14 26.47
N PRO A 110 -4.53 -77.04 25.68
CA PRO A 110 -3.11 -76.96 25.39
C PRO A 110 -2.67 -75.66 24.72
N ALA A 111 -3.51 -75.09 23.85
CA ALA A 111 -3.19 -73.84 23.15
C ALA A 111 -3.03 -72.67 24.13
N ASP A 112 -3.89 -72.56 25.14
CA ASP A 112 -3.82 -71.51 26.17
C ASP A 112 -2.56 -71.65 27.02
N VAL A 113 -2.20 -72.88 27.41
CA VAL A 113 -1.02 -73.18 28.21
C VAL A 113 0.26 -72.83 27.45
N ILE A 114 0.36 -73.23 26.18
CA ILE A 114 1.50 -72.90 25.31
C ILE A 114 1.62 -71.38 25.16
N PHE A 115 0.51 -70.70 24.88
CA PHE A 115 0.50 -69.25 24.73
C PHE A 115 0.93 -68.55 26.03
N ALA A 116 0.33 -68.89 27.16
CA ALA A 116 0.65 -68.28 28.45
C ALA A 116 2.12 -68.48 28.85
N ALA A 117 2.67 -69.68 28.60
CA ALA A 117 4.07 -69.98 28.91
C ALA A 117 5.05 -69.24 27.99
N LEU A 118 4.69 -69.00 26.73
CA LEU A 118 5.60 -68.41 25.73
C LEU A 118 5.40 -66.91 25.48
N LYS A 119 4.27 -66.34 25.93
CA LYS A 119 3.97 -64.90 25.83
C LYS A 119 5.07 -64.00 26.41
N PRO A 120 5.64 -64.26 27.60
CA PRO A 120 6.67 -63.40 28.18
C PRO A 120 7.95 -63.28 27.35
N TYR A 121 8.18 -64.25 26.45
CA TYR A 121 9.38 -64.34 25.63
C TYR A 121 9.18 -63.83 24.20
N GLY A 122 7.99 -63.33 23.85
CA GLY A 122 7.71 -62.77 22.52
C GLY A 122 7.83 -63.78 21.38
N VAL A 123 7.66 -65.08 21.65
CA VAL A 123 7.72 -66.14 20.63
C VAL A 123 6.67 -65.87 19.56
N THR A 124 6.95 -66.18 18.30
CA THR A 124 6.00 -65.95 17.21
C THR A 124 4.88 -66.99 17.19
N TYR A 125 3.73 -66.64 16.61
CA TYR A 125 2.61 -67.56 16.41
C TYR A 125 3.02 -68.86 15.71
N LEU A 126 3.83 -68.76 14.64
CA LEU A 126 4.29 -69.94 13.89
C LEU A 126 5.08 -70.93 14.77
N ALA A 127 5.96 -70.43 15.63
CA ALA A 127 6.72 -71.28 16.55
C ALA A 127 5.82 -71.94 17.61
N ARG A 128 4.79 -71.21 18.10
CA ARG A 128 3.77 -71.80 18.99
C ARG A 128 2.94 -72.88 18.30
N GLN A 129 2.57 -72.68 17.04
CA GLN A 129 1.83 -73.67 16.25
C GLN A 129 2.65 -74.94 15.98
N GLN A 130 3.95 -74.80 15.70
CA GLN A 130 4.84 -75.96 15.60
C GLN A 130 4.83 -76.79 16.89
N LEU A 131 4.89 -76.12 18.04
CA LEU A 131 4.85 -76.78 19.34
C LEU A 131 3.49 -77.43 19.63
N PHE A 132 2.39 -76.77 19.25
CA PHE A 132 1.05 -77.35 19.35
C PHE A 132 0.92 -78.59 18.44
N GLY A 133 1.59 -78.61 17.28
CA GLY A 133 1.71 -79.79 16.43
C GLY A 133 2.29 -80.99 17.16
N GLU A 134 3.34 -80.79 17.97
CA GLU A 134 3.92 -81.87 18.80
C GLU A 134 2.96 -82.36 19.90
N VAL A 135 2.13 -81.46 20.44
CA VAL A 135 1.08 -81.83 21.39
C VAL A 135 0.01 -82.70 20.73
N LYS A 136 -0.38 -82.37 19.48
CA LYS A 136 -1.29 -83.20 18.69
C LYS A 136 -0.71 -84.59 18.41
N GLU A 137 0.57 -84.65 18.04
CA GLU A 137 1.28 -85.92 17.80
C GLU A 137 1.32 -86.80 19.06
N ALA A 138 1.41 -86.18 20.24
CA ALA A 138 1.34 -86.86 21.53
C ALA A 138 -0.09 -87.27 21.96
N GLN A 139 -1.11 -87.04 21.11
CA GLN A 139 -2.53 -87.37 21.34
C GLN A 139 -3.11 -86.76 22.63
N VAL A 140 -2.61 -85.59 23.02
CA VAL A 140 -3.17 -84.83 24.15
C VAL A 140 -4.54 -84.29 23.73
N PRO A 141 -5.62 -84.50 24.51
CA PRO A 141 -6.93 -83.95 24.20
C PRO A 141 -6.90 -82.42 24.16
N PHE A 142 -7.52 -81.83 23.14
CA PHE A 142 -7.68 -80.39 22.98
C PHE A 142 -9.07 -80.08 22.40
N SER A 143 -9.64 -78.93 22.74
CA SER A 143 -10.92 -78.48 22.18
C SER A 143 -10.74 -77.51 21.01
N ARG A 144 -9.57 -76.88 20.89
CA ARG A 144 -9.28 -75.87 19.86
C ARG A 144 -7.78 -75.76 19.57
N GLU A 145 -7.45 -75.27 18.37
CA GLU A 145 -6.07 -75.19 17.89
C GLU A 145 -5.36 -73.87 18.23
N HIS A 146 -6.13 -72.89 18.69
CA HIS A 146 -5.66 -71.54 18.96
C HIS A 146 -6.01 -71.11 20.37
N ALA A 147 -5.09 -70.42 21.03
CA ALA A 147 -5.29 -69.88 22.38
C ALA A 147 -6.37 -68.80 22.38
N LEU A 148 -7.15 -68.68 23.46
CA LEU A 148 -8.18 -67.65 23.60
C LEU A 148 -7.48 -66.46 24.21
N LEU A 149 -7.30 -65.42 23.40
CA LEU A 149 -6.62 -64.21 23.83
C LEU A 149 -7.57 -63.28 24.55
N PHE A 150 -8.80 -63.20 24.04
CA PHE A 150 -9.79 -62.25 24.51
C PHE A 150 -11.20 -62.76 24.22
N SER A 151 -12.10 -62.61 25.19
CA SER A 151 -13.53 -62.85 25.00
C SER A 151 -14.33 -61.84 25.80
N GLN A 152 -15.13 -61.01 25.12
CA GLN A 152 -15.97 -60.02 25.77
C GLN A 152 -17.29 -59.85 25.00
N ASN A 153 -18.41 -59.73 25.71
CA ASN A 153 -19.66 -59.28 25.12
C ASN A 153 -19.55 -57.77 24.82
N ILE A 154 -19.72 -57.41 23.57
CA ILE A 154 -19.69 -56.04 23.09
C ILE A 154 -21.14 -55.53 23.08
N ALA A 155 -21.38 -54.53 23.92
CA ALA A 155 -22.58 -53.71 23.88
C ALA A 155 -22.22 -52.36 23.26
N LEU A 156 -23.02 -51.90 22.29
CA LEU A 156 -22.80 -50.59 21.66
C LEU A 156 -23.61 -49.53 22.41
N GLU A 157 -22.97 -48.40 22.72
CA GLU A 157 -23.63 -47.30 23.40
C GLU A 157 -24.76 -46.72 22.52
N GLY A 158 -25.99 -46.72 23.04
CA GLY A 158 -27.18 -46.27 22.31
C GLY A 158 -27.89 -47.35 21.50
N ASP A 159 -27.43 -48.61 21.56
CA ASP A 159 -28.12 -49.76 20.97
C ASP A 159 -28.20 -50.90 21.99
N GLU A 160 -29.25 -50.88 22.81
CA GLU A 160 -29.47 -51.89 23.86
C GLU A 160 -29.74 -53.30 23.31
N GLU A 161 -30.08 -53.42 22.02
CA GLU A 161 -30.33 -54.71 21.36
C GLU A 161 -29.04 -55.37 20.88
N PHE A 162 -27.97 -54.58 20.67
CA PHE A 162 -26.69 -55.12 20.23
C PHE A 162 -25.89 -55.72 21.41
N SER A 163 -25.89 -57.05 21.51
CA SER A 163 -25.02 -57.80 22.43
C SER A 163 -24.41 -59.00 21.74
N GLN A 164 -23.25 -58.81 21.09
CA GLN A 164 -22.51 -59.88 20.41
C GLN A 164 -21.17 -60.15 21.09
N ARG A 165 -20.74 -61.41 21.11
CA ARG A 165 -19.50 -61.83 21.79
C ARG A 165 -18.32 -61.76 20.84
N LEU A 166 -17.41 -60.83 21.07
CA LEU A 166 -16.13 -60.79 20.37
C LEU A 166 -15.20 -61.87 20.96
N VAL A 167 -14.65 -62.71 20.09
CA VAL A 167 -13.68 -63.74 20.45
C VAL A 167 -12.44 -63.57 19.60
N VAL A 168 -11.29 -63.41 20.24
CA VAL A 168 -9.99 -63.27 19.56
C VAL A 168 -9.10 -64.44 19.91
N TYR A 169 -8.62 -65.12 18.88
CA TYR A 169 -7.75 -66.28 18.99
C TYR A 169 -6.31 -65.94 18.59
N ASP A 170 -5.36 -66.71 19.09
CA ASP A 170 -3.97 -66.67 18.65
C ASP A 170 -3.81 -67.43 17.32
N ASP A 171 -4.31 -66.85 16.22
CA ASP A 171 -4.30 -67.42 14.87
C ASP A 171 -3.34 -66.68 13.91
N GLY A 172 -2.59 -65.70 14.42
CA GLY A 172 -1.66 -64.87 13.66
C GLY A 172 -2.31 -63.73 12.87
N ARG A 173 -3.63 -63.54 12.96
CA ARG A 173 -4.29 -62.33 12.43
C ARG A 173 -3.96 -61.12 13.29
N GLU A 174 -3.95 -59.95 12.66
CA GLU A 174 -3.81 -58.70 13.39
C GLU A 174 -5.11 -58.41 14.15
N PRO A 175 -5.06 -58.02 15.43
CA PRO A 175 -6.27 -57.78 16.22
C PRO A 175 -7.24 -56.79 15.58
N ILE A 176 -6.72 -55.79 14.88
CA ILE A 176 -7.54 -54.80 14.18
C ILE A 176 -8.31 -55.41 12.99
N ASP A 177 -7.79 -56.44 12.32
CA ASP A 177 -8.55 -57.18 11.30
C ASP A 177 -9.70 -57.96 11.94
N VAL A 178 -9.44 -58.62 13.07
CA VAL A 178 -10.47 -59.40 13.78
C VAL A 178 -11.61 -58.49 14.22
N LEU A 179 -11.30 -57.29 14.70
CA LEU A 179 -12.30 -56.26 15.02
C LEU A 179 -13.09 -55.79 13.80
N TYR A 180 -12.44 -55.70 12.64
CA TYR A 180 -13.07 -55.26 11.41
C TYR A 180 -13.97 -56.35 10.81
N ASP A 181 -13.50 -57.60 10.80
CA ASP A 181 -14.28 -58.78 10.43
C ASP A 181 -15.53 -58.88 11.31
N PHE A 182 -15.39 -58.70 12.63
CA PHE A 182 -16.52 -58.64 13.58
C PHE A 182 -17.48 -57.48 13.25
N ALA A 183 -16.96 -56.32 12.87
CA ALA A 183 -17.80 -55.18 12.50
C ALA A 183 -18.58 -55.43 11.20
N ILE A 184 -17.97 -56.08 10.19
CA ILE A 184 -18.63 -56.47 8.94
C ILE A 184 -19.68 -57.56 9.19
N GLU A 185 -19.31 -58.62 9.93
CA GLU A 185 -20.19 -59.75 10.24
C GLU A 185 -21.50 -59.29 10.89
N HIS A 186 -21.43 -58.21 11.67
CA HIS A 186 -22.55 -57.66 12.39
C HIS A 186 -23.10 -56.34 11.80
N SER A 187 -22.62 -55.91 10.63
CA SER A 187 -23.09 -54.69 9.93
C SER A 187 -23.01 -53.40 10.76
N ILE A 188 -21.92 -53.23 11.52
CA ILE A 188 -21.64 -52.08 12.39
C ILE A 188 -20.39 -51.30 11.96
N GLU A 189 -20.03 -51.33 10.68
CA GLU A 189 -18.81 -50.72 10.12
C GLU A 189 -18.74 -49.21 10.41
N GLN A 190 -19.87 -48.52 10.47
CA GLN A 190 -19.94 -47.09 10.82
C GLN A 190 -19.45 -46.79 12.24
N ARG A 191 -19.50 -47.79 13.14
CA ARG A 191 -19.04 -47.70 14.54
C ARG A 191 -17.62 -48.27 14.72
N PHE A 192 -16.99 -48.76 13.65
CA PHE A 192 -15.70 -49.44 13.72
C PHE A 192 -14.61 -48.60 14.41
N ASN A 193 -14.51 -47.30 14.10
CA ASN A 193 -13.48 -46.44 14.71
C ASN A 193 -13.65 -46.33 16.24
N SER A 194 -14.88 -46.21 16.73
CA SER A 194 -15.17 -46.18 18.17
C SER A 194 -14.89 -47.53 18.83
N LEU A 195 -15.26 -48.63 18.16
CA LEU A 195 -14.99 -49.99 18.62
C LEU A 195 -13.48 -50.27 18.71
N ALA A 196 -12.73 -49.91 17.67
CA ALA A 196 -11.28 -50.06 17.59
C ALA A 196 -10.58 -49.22 18.67
N ALA A 197 -10.96 -47.96 18.85
CA ALA A 197 -10.39 -47.10 19.89
C ALA A 197 -10.58 -47.68 21.31
N ALA A 198 -11.72 -48.32 21.57
CA ALA A 198 -12.05 -48.89 22.89
C ALA A 198 -11.40 -50.26 23.15
N LEU A 199 -11.29 -51.12 22.13
CA LEU A 199 -10.87 -52.52 22.28
C LEU A 199 -9.44 -52.79 21.85
N LEU A 200 -8.92 -52.09 20.83
CA LEU A 200 -7.59 -52.36 20.29
C LEU A 200 -6.49 -52.23 21.37
N PRO A 201 -6.47 -51.18 22.23
CA PRO A 201 -5.46 -51.09 23.29
C PRO A 201 -5.47 -52.31 24.23
N LYS A 202 -6.66 -52.79 24.60
CA LYS A 202 -6.82 -53.99 25.45
C LYS A 202 -6.32 -55.23 24.74
N LEU A 203 -6.66 -55.41 23.46
CA LEU A 203 -6.17 -56.54 22.66
C LEU A 203 -4.64 -56.50 22.51
N CYS A 204 -4.05 -55.31 22.36
CA CYS A 204 -2.61 -55.15 22.22
C CYS A 204 -1.82 -55.43 23.51
N GLU A 205 -2.47 -55.47 24.68
CA GLU A 205 -1.86 -56.00 25.92
C GLU A 205 -1.72 -57.53 25.90
N HIS A 206 -2.55 -58.21 25.10
CA HIS A 206 -2.54 -59.65 24.95
C HIS A 206 -1.62 -60.10 23.81
N VAL A 207 -1.59 -59.39 22.69
CA VAL A 207 -0.81 -59.73 21.50
C VAL A 207 -0.14 -58.52 20.87
N VAL A 208 0.97 -58.75 20.16
CA VAL A 208 1.69 -57.68 19.47
C VAL A 208 0.86 -57.20 18.29
N CYS A 209 0.33 -55.97 18.40
CA CYS A 209 -0.28 -55.26 17.28
C CYS A 209 0.81 -54.59 16.44
N THR A 210 0.84 -54.86 15.14
CA THR A 210 1.80 -54.18 14.24
C THR A 210 1.19 -52.97 13.53
N ARG A 211 -0.14 -52.83 13.57
CA ARG A 211 -0.88 -51.74 12.91
C ARG A 211 -2.17 -51.36 13.61
N ASP A 212 -2.64 -50.17 13.28
CA ASP A 212 -3.82 -49.50 13.83
C ASP A 212 -5.01 -49.48 12.87
N LYS A 213 -4.82 -49.86 11.61
CA LYS A 213 -5.87 -49.95 10.58
C LYS A 213 -6.02 -51.39 10.07
N PRO A 214 -7.27 -51.87 9.81
CA PRO A 214 -7.51 -53.20 9.28
C PRO A 214 -7.14 -53.28 7.79
N SER A 215 -6.89 -54.50 7.30
CA SER A 215 -6.60 -54.74 5.89
C SER A 215 -7.89 -55.14 5.19
N ILE A 216 -8.35 -54.31 4.27
CA ILE A 216 -9.59 -54.55 3.51
C ILE A 216 -9.36 -55.45 2.30
N TRP A 217 -8.10 -55.58 1.87
CA TRP A 217 -7.70 -56.47 0.79
C TRP A 217 -6.26 -56.93 1.04
N LYS A 218 -6.02 -58.25 0.92
CA LYS A 218 -4.69 -58.84 1.12
C LYS A 218 -4.53 -60.03 0.19
N LYS A 219 -3.49 -60.03 -0.64
CA LYS A 219 -3.18 -61.17 -1.52
C LYS A 219 -1.68 -61.37 -1.68
N PRO A 220 -1.18 -62.61 -1.60
CA PRO A 220 0.18 -62.91 -2.02
C PRO A 220 0.30 -62.70 -3.53
N ILE A 221 1.31 -61.94 -3.94
CA ILE A 221 1.62 -61.66 -5.34
C ILE A 221 2.82 -62.52 -5.73
N SER A 222 2.73 -63.15 -6.89
CA SER A 222 3.79 -63.95 -7.48
C SER A 222 4.03 -63.51 -8.91
N ASN A 223 5.25 -63.72 -9.42
CA ASN A 223 5.58 -63.46 -10.82
C ASN A 223 5.03 -64.58 -11.73
N GLU A 224 5.23 -64.45 -13.04
CA GLU A 224 4.81 -65.45 -14.05
C GLU A 224 5.46 -66.82 -13.84
N SER A 225 6.62 -66.88 -13.18
CA SER A 225 7.32 -68.13 -12.82
C SER A 225 6.80 -68.75 -11.51
N GLY A 226 5.82 -68.13 -10.86
CA GLY A 226 5.28 -68.58 -9.56
C GLY A 226 6.10 -68.17 -8.34
N ASN A 227 7.21 -67.43 -8.53
CA ASN A 227 8.02 -66.95 -7.42
C ASN A 227 7.25 -65.87 -6.65
N HIS A 228 7.18 -66.02 -5.33
CA HIS A 228 6.52 -65.05 -4.46
C HIS A 228 7.29 -63.73 -4.45
N LEU A 229 6.65 -62.65 -4.91
CA LEU A 229 7.20 -61.29 -4.92
C LEU A 229 6.94 -60.54 -3.61
N GLY A 230 5.95 -61.00 -2.83
CA GLY A 230 5.54 -60.40 -1.57
C GLY A 230 4.02 -60.38 -1.43
N THR A 231 3.52 -59.85 -0.31
CA THR A 231 2.08 -59.71 -0.07
C THR A 231 1.68 -58.26 -0.23
N LEU A 232 0.74 -57.99 -1.14
CA LEU A 232 0.12 -56.68 -1.27
C LEU A 232 -1.07 -56.62 -0.30
N SER A 233 -1.10 -55.58 0.53
CA SER A 233 -2.18 -55.30 1.47
C SER A 233 -2.65 -53.87 1.31
N ILE A 234 -3.96 -53.68 1.21
CA ILE A 234 -4.62 -52.37 1.24
C ILE A 234 -5.26 -52.21 2.61
N LEU A 235 -4.91 -51.14 3.33
CA LEU A 235 -5.51 -50.84 4.64
C LEU A 235 -6.76 -49.98 4.49
N LEU A 236 -7.63 -49.99 5.49
CA LEU A 236 -8.83 -49.16 5.50
C LEU A 236 -8.46 -47.67 5.46
N GLY A 237 -8.99 -46.97 4.45
CA GLY A 237 -8.72 -45.57 4.20
C GLY A 237 -7.45 -45.28 3.39
N ASP A 238 -6.68 -46.31 3.01
CA ASP A 238 -5.62 -46.14 2.01
C ASP A 238 -6.23 -46.02 0.62
N GLU A 239 -5.65 -45.17 -0.23
CA GLU A 239 -5.95 -45.22 -1.66
C GLU A 239 -5.24 -46.44 -2.27
N PRO A 240 -5.97 -47.37 -2.91
CA PRO A 240 -5.36 -48.62 -3.36
C PRO A 240 -4.19 -48.43 -4.33
N ILE A 241 -4.24 -47.39 -5.18
CA ILE A 241 -3.16 -47.11 -6.12
C ILE A 241 -1.85 -46.68 -5.44
N ASP A 242 -1.90 -46.02 -4.28
CA ASP A 242 -0.68 -45.69 -3.52
C ASP A 242 -0.04 -46.94 -2.91
N ALA A 243 -0.87 -47.86 -2.40
CA ALA A 243 -0.40 -49.11 -1.83
C ALA A 243 0.18 -50.05 -2.89
N ILE A 244 -0.41 -50.08 -4.09
CA ILE A 244 0.13 -50.78 -5.27
C ILE A 244 1.48 -50.18 -5.65
N ASP A 245 1.57 -48.85 -5.79
CA ASP A 245 2.81 -48.19 -6.14
C ASP A 245 3.91 -48.46 -5.10
N ALA A 246 3.61 -48.29 -3.80
CA ALA A 246 4.53 -48.59 -2.72
C ALA A 246 4.96 -50.07 -2.67
N PHE A 247 4.12 -51.00 -3.13
CA PHE A 247 4.48 -52.41 -3.30
C PHE A 247 5.42 -52.60 -4.50
N VAL A 248 5.09 -52.03 -5.66
CA VAL A 248 5.92 -52.11 -6.88
C VAL A 248 7.31 -51.51 -6.65
N GLN A 249 7.41 -50.38 -5.93
CA GLN A 249 8.69 -49.74 -5.59
C GLN A 249 9.57 -50.58 -4.65
N ARG A 250 8.99 -51.52 -3.89
CA ARG A 250 9.73 -52.43 -2.99
C ARG A 250 10.21 -53.70 -3.68
N ILE A 251 9.63 -54.05 -4.82
CA ILE A 251 10.03 -55.24 -5.58
C ILE A 251 11.30 -54.91 -6.38
N ASP A 252 12.20 -55.89 -6.48
CA ASP A 252 13.35 -55.79 -7.37
C ASP A 252 12.87 -55.69 -8.83
N VAL A 253 13.21 -54.59 -9.49
CA VAL A 253 12.85 -54.29 -10.88
C VAL A 253 13.28 -55.42 -11.83
N ALA A 254 14.38 -56.13 -11.52
CA ALA A 254 14.83 -57.27 -12.31
C ALA A 254 13.84 -58.46 -12.30
N SER A 255 12.97 -58.54 -11.29
CA SER A 255 11.96 -59.60 -11.15
C SER A 255 10.67 -59.33 -11.92
N VAL A 256 10.51 -58.13 -12.52
CA VAL A 256 9.31 -57.72 -13.25
C VAL A 256 9.70 -57.17 -14.64
N PRO A 257 9.53 -57.96 -15.72
CA PRO A 257 9.98 -57.57 -17.07
C PRO A 257 9.35 -56.29 -17.63
N ASN A 258 8.13 -55.95 -17.17
CA ASN A 258 7.43 -54.72 -17.57
C ASN A 258 6.66 -54.13 -16.37
N PRO A 259 7.29 -53.21 -15.60
CA PRO A 259 6.69 -52.63 -14.40
C PRO A 259 5.37 -51.90 -14.66
N LEU A 260 5.22 -51.23 -15.81
CA LEU A 260 4.00 -50.47 -16.14
C LEU A 260 2.80 -51.39 -16.38
N VAL A 261 2.98 -52.46 -17.17
CA VAL A 261 1.92 -53.45 -17.41
C VAL A 261 1.59 -54.19 -16.11
N PHE A 262 2.61 -54.56 -15.32
CA PHE A 262 2.41 -55.20 -14.03
C PHE A 262 1.61 -54.31 -13.06
N HIS A 263 1.96 -53.03 -12.98
CA HIS A 263 1.25 -52.03 -12.17
C HIS A 263 -0.21 -51.88 -12.62
N GLN A 264 -0.48 -51.80 -13.93
CA GLN A 264 -1.84 -51.70 -14.47
C GLN A 264 -2.68 -52.95 -14.16
N ASN A 265 -2.09 -54.14 -14.28
CA ASN A 265 -2.78 -55.40 -13.97
C ASN A 265 -3.14 -55.51 -12.48
N LEU A 266 -2.24 -55.05 -11.58
CA LEU A 266 -2.54 -54.97 -10.15
C LEU A 266 -3.65 -53.96 -9.87
N LEU A 267 -3.61 -52.79 -10.52
CA LEU A 267 -4.66 -51.78 -10.39
C LEU A 267 -6.02 -52.34 -10.82
N GLU A 268 -6.12 -53.01 -11.96
CA GLU A 268 -7.38 -53.61 -12.43
C GLU A 268 -7.90 -54.68 -11.45
N ALA A 269 -7.02 -55.56 -10.96
CA ALA A 269 -7.40 -56.63 -10.03
C ALA A 269 -7.86 -56.09 -8.66
N VAL A 270 -7.15 -55.08 -8.12
CA VAL A 270 -7.48 -54.49 -6.82
C VAL A 270 -8.70 -53.58 -6.93
N CYS A 271 -8.76 -52.70 -7.94
CA CYS A 271 -9.88 -51.77 -8.11
C CYS A 271 -11.19 -52.46 -8.51
N GLY A 272 -11.13 -53.69 -9.04
CA GLY A 272 -12.31 -54.54 -9.21
C GLY A 272 -12.86 -55.09 -7.88
N SER A 273 -12.06 -55.10 -6.81
CA SER A 273 -12.43 -55.62 -5.48
C SER A 273 -12.62 -54.53 -4.43
N VAL A 274 -11.92 -53.41 -4.56
CA VAL A 274 -11.90 -52.27 -3.64
C VAL A 274 -12.14 -51.00 -4.43
N ASN A 275 -12.94 -50.07 -3.90
CA ASN A 275 -13.20 -48.81 -4.59
C ASN A 275 -11.93 -47.94 -4.68
N CYS A 276 -11.49 -47.63 -5.90
CA CYS A 276 -10.38 -46.72 -6.15
C CYS A 276 -10.92 -45.35 -6.53
N THR A 277 -10.45 -44.30 -5.87
CA THR A 277 -10.85 -42.92 -6.18
C THR A 277 -10.02 -42.33 -7.33
N ARG A 278 -8.83 -42.89 -7.59
CA ARG A 278 -7.93 -42.46 -8.67
C ARG A 278 -7.10 -43.59 -9.26
N THR A 279 -6.56 -43.33 -10.44
CA THR A 279 -5.71 -44.26 -11.22
C THR A 279 -4.23 -43.90 -11.19
N THR A 280 -3.88 -42.73 -10.65
CA THR A 280 -2.50 -42.20 -10.64
C THR A 280 -2.00 -42.14 -9.19
N PRO A 281 -0.82 -42.70 -8.86
CA PRO A 281 -0.32 -42.73 -7.49
C PRO A 281 0.19 -41.35 -7.02
N VAL A 282 0.22 -41.14 -5.70
CA VAL A 282 0.90 -40.00 -5.07
C VAL A 282 2.39 -40.33 -5.00
N VAL A 283 3.21 -39.56 -5.70
CA VAL A 283 4.67 -39.76 -5.70
C VAL A 283 5.39 -38.91 -4.66
N TYR A 284 4.68 -37.94 -4.07
CA TYR A 284 5.17 -37.10 -2.99
C TYR A 284 4.00 -36.61 -2.14
N ARG A 285 4.08 -36.80 -0.81
CA ARG A 285 3.12 -36.30 0.17
C ARG A 285 3.85 -35.52 1.25
N LYS A 286 3.33 -34.34 1.60
CA LYS A 286 3.87 -33.52 2.69
C LYS A 286 2.75 -32.90 3.52
N SER A 287 2.75 -33.19 4.81
CA SER A 287 1.87 -32.51 5.76
C SER A 287 2.33 -31.06 5.97
N ILE A 288 1.44 -30.13 5.68
CA ILE A 288 1.66 -28.69 5.84
C ILE A 288 1.06 -28.26 7.17
N LYS A 289 1.86 -27.57 7.97
CA LYS A 289 1.47 -27.01 9.26
C LYS A 289 1.60 -25.48 9.20
N ASN A 290 0.72 -24.76 9.88
CA ASN A 290 0.83 -23.31 10.01
C ASN A 290 1.97 -22.94 10.99
N GLU A 291 2.21 -21.64 11.17
CA GLU A 291 3.22 -21.12 12.10
C GLU A 291 3.00 -21.55 13.55
N ARG A 292 1.76 -21.92 13.93
CA ARG A 292 1.40 -22.45 15.25
C ARG A 292 1.55 -23.97 15.37
N GLY A 293 2.03 -24.64 14.31
CA GLY A 293 2.17 -26.10 14.26
C GLY A 293 0.85 -26.85 14.02
N GLN A 294 -0.26 -26.15 13.81
CA GLN A 294 -1.55 -26.77 13.48
C GLN A 294 -1.53 -27.28 12.05
N HIS A 295 -2.02 -28.50 11.85
CA HIS A 295 -2.14 -29.12 10.52
C HIS A 295 -3.15 -28.35 9.67
N ILE A 296 -2.71 -27.87 8.51
CA ILE A 296 -3.56 -27.21 7.51
C ILE A 296 -4.15 -28.26 6.55
N GLY A 297 -3.35 -29.27 6.21
CA GLY A 297 -3.69 -30.34 5.30
C GLY A 297 -2.45 -31.04 4.76
N ASP A 298 -2.66 -32.10 3.99
CA ASP A 298 -1.59 -32.81 3.30
C ASP A 298 -1.55 -32.37 1.83
N MET A 299 -0.40 -31.88 1.40
CA MET A 299 -0.17 -31.61 -0.01
C MET A 299 0.31 -32.89 -0.69
N GLU A 300 -0.42 -33.28 -1.72
CA GLU A 300 -0.18 -34.48 -2.51
C GLU A 300 0.20 -34.11 -3.94
N ILE A 301 1.21 -34.78 -4.49
CA ILE A 301 1.66 -34.60 -5.86
C ILE A 301 1.51 -35.94 -6.56
N LEU A 302 0.61 -35.98 -7.54
CA LEU A 302 0.37 -37.18 -8.33
C LEU A 302 1.50 -37.41 -9.34
N GLU A 303 1.71 -38.66 -9.75
CA GLU A 303 2.64 -38.97 -10.83
C GLU A 303 2.31 -38.17 -12.10
N ASN A 304 3.33 -37.61 -12.74
CA ASN A 304 3.23 -36.71 -13.90
C ASN A 304 2.61 -35.32 -13.66
N GLN A 305 2.12 -35.03 -12.46
CA GLN A 305 1.65 -33.69 -12.08
C GLN A 305 2.84 -32.77 -11.79
N GLU A 306 2.78 -31.52 -12.25
CA GLU A 306 3.78 -30.51 -11.89
C GLU A 306 3.62 -30.08 -10.44
N VAL A 307 4.72 -29.99 -9.69
CA VAL A 307 4.71 -29.59 -8.27
C VAL A 307 3.96 -28.29 -8.04
N ILE A 308 4.18 -27.32 -8.94
CA ILE A 308 3.59 -26.00 -8.79
C ILE A 308 2.06 -26.01 -8.97
N ASP A 309 1.52 -26.93 -9.79
CA ASP A 309 0.06 -27.08 -9.93
C ASP A 309 -0.54 -27.69 -8.68
N ALA A 310 0.10 -28.73 -8.14
CA ALA A 310 -0.32 -29.34 -6.88
C ALA A 310 -0.28 -28.33 -5.73
N ALA A 311 0.76 -27.48 -5.69
CA ALA A 311 0.90 -26.44 -4.68
C ALA A 311 -0.22 -25.39 -4.80
N PHE A 312 -0.51 -24.94 -6.03
CA PHE A 312 -1.59 -24.00 -6.28
C PHE A 312 -2.97 -24.57 -5.92
N GLN A 313 -3.26 -25.81 -6.31
CA GLN A 313 -4.51 -26.48 -5.95
C GLN A 313 -4.65 -26.65 -4.42
N PHE A 314 -3.55 -26.95 -3.73
CA PHE A 314 -3.54 -27.01 -2.27
C PHE A 314 -3.86 -25.64 -1.64
N ILE A 315 -3.23 -24.56 -2.12
CA ILE A 315 -3.49 -23.19 -1.64
C ILE A 315 -4.95 -22.80 -1.87
N GLN A 316 -5.50 -23.08 -3.06
CA GLN A 316 -6.92 -22.84 -3.37
C GLN A 316 -7.87 -23.56 -2.41
N LYS A 317 -7.59 -24.82 -2.08
CA LYS A 317 -8.44 -25.64 -1.18
C LYS A 317 -8.29 -25.28 0.29
N SER A 318 -7.08 -24.92 0.72
CA SER A 318 -6.78 -24.63 2.13
C SER A 318 -7.14 -23.21 2.57
N GLY A 319 -7.42 -22.32 1.62
CA GLY A 319 -7.75 -20.92 1.87
C GLY A 319 -6.50 -20.02 1.97
N PRO A 320 -6.64 -18.76 2.44
CA PRO A 320 -5.53 -17.83 2.48
C PRO A 320 -4.43 -18.32 3.44
N VAL A 321 -3.32 -18.78 2.87
CA VAL A 321 -2.08 -19.06 3.59
C VAL A 321 -1.32 -17.74 3.74
N ALA A 322 -0.75 -17.47 4.92
CA ALA A 322 -0.07 -16.20 5.23
C ALA A 322 1.02 -15.81 4.22
N ASP A 323 1.70 -16.79 3.62
CA ASP A 323 2.69 -16.58 2.56
C ASP A 323 2.61 -17.68 1.49
N GLU A 324 1.78 -17.44 0.47
CA GLU A 324 1.63 -18.34 -0.68
C GLU A 324 2.95 -18.56 -1.44
N ILE A 325 3.80 -17.53 -1.53
CA ILE A 325 5.06 -17.56 -2.30
C ILE A 325 6.08 -18.43 -1.57
N ALA A 326 6.23 -18.26 -0.26
CA ALA A 326 7.13 -19.08 0.55
C ALA A 326 6.74 -20.56 0.49
N LEU A 327 5.44 -20.88 0.56
CA LEU A 327 4.97 -22.26 0.45
C LEU A 327 5.31 -22.86 -0.92
N LYS A 328 5.01 -22.16 -2.03
CA LYS A 328 5.36 -22.63 -3.38
C LYS A 328 6.86 -22.85 -3.55
N ASN A 329 7.68 -21.92 -3.08
CA ASN A 329 9.14 -22.03 -3.14
C ASN A 329 9.67 -23.20 -2.29
N TYR A 330 9.14 -23.38 -1.08
CA TYR A 330 9.45 -24.52 -0.23
C TYR A 330 9.14 -25.84 -0.94
N MET A 331 7.95 -25.94 -1.55
CA MET A 331 7.52 -27.15 -2.25
C MET A 331 8.37 -27.44 -3.48
N LEU A 332 8.69 -26.43 -4.30
CA LEU A 332 9.63 -26.58 -5.41
C LEU A 332 11.02 -27.03 -4.92
N GLN A 333 11.55 -26.47 -3.83
CA GLN A 333 12.86 -26.88 -3.33
C GLN A 333 12.86 -28.28 -2.70
N ASN A 334 11.76 -28.70 -2.08
CA ASN A 334 11.69 -29.96 -1.36
C ASN A 334 11.23 -31.12 -2.25
N ALA A 335 10.09 -30.96 -2.93
CA ALA A 335 9.48 -32.01 -3.74
C ALA A 335 10.29 -32.33 -4.99
N CYS A 336 10.94 -31.33 -5.62
CA CYS A 336 11.75 -31.55 -6.82
C CYS A 336 13.05 -32.33 -6.57
N LYS A 337 13.38 -32.65 -5.30
CA LYS A 337 14.45 -33.59 -4.98
C LYS A 337 14.03 -35.05 -5.19
N SER A 338 12.72 -35.32 -5.27
CA SER A 338 12.18 -36.65 -5.58
C SER A 338 12.27 -36.90 -7.09
N PRO A 339 12.92 -37.99 -7.55
CA PRO A 339 13.17 -38.22 -8.97
C PRO A 339 11.90 -38.53 -9.78
N ARG A 340 10.80 -38.90 -9.12
CA ARG A 340 9.50 -39.19 -9.76
C ARG A 340 8.60 -37.97 -9.90
N VAL A 341 8.97 -36.86 -9.28
CA VAL A 341 8.20 -35.62 -9.27
C VAL A 341 8.59 -34.76 -10.48
N ARG A 342 7.61 -34.19 -11.17
CA ARG A 342 7.84 -33.34 -12.33
C ARG A 342 7.97 -31.87 -11.91
N CYS A 343 9.09 -31.25 -12.27
CA CYS A 343 9.42 -29.86 -11.96
C CYS A 343 10.00 -29.15 -13.17
N THR A 344 9.20 -28.94 -14.21
CA THR A 344 9.68 -28.26 -15.42
C THR A 344 9.40 -26.77 -15.41
N ARG A 345 8.61 -26.27 -14.45
CA ARG A 345 8.24 -24.85 -14.33
C ARG A 345 7.98 -24.40 -12.90
N ASN A 346 7.97 -23.08 -12.72
CA ASN A 346 7.80 -22.40 -11.43
C ASN A 346 6.48 -21.61 -11.30
N VAL A 347 5.60 -21.66 -12.31
CA VAL A 347 4.29 -20.97 -12.32
C VAL A 347 3.22 -22.00 -12.62
N ALA A 348 2.12 -22.01 -11.83
CA ALA A 348 1.01 -22.95 -12.00
C ALA A 348 0.20 -22.69 -13.27
N VAL A 349 -0.32 -23.75 -13.88
CA VAL A 349 -1.33 -23.67 -14.94
C VAL A 349 -2.69 -23.73 -14.27
N VAL A 350 -3.45 -22.64 -14.36
CA VAL A 350 -4.77 -22.54 -13.72
C VAL A 350 -5.89 -22.98 -14.63
N PHE A 351 -5.66 -22.91 -15.95
CA PHE A 351 -6.61 -23.34 -16.95
C PHE A 351 -5.87 -23.87 -18.17
N SER A 352 -6.26 -25.07 -18.66
CA SER A 352 -5.78 -25.59 -19.93
C SER A 352 -6.90 -26.36 -20.63
N ARG A 353 -7.38 -25.84 -21.77
CA ARG A 353 -8.45 -26.49 -22.53
C ARG A 353 -8.31 -26.23 -24.02
N THR A 354 -8.67 -27.22 -24.82
CA THR A 354 -8.81 -27.08 -26.27
C THR A 354 -10.27 -26.77 -26.61
N PHE A 355 -10.50 -25.68 -27.33
CA PHE A 355 -11.82 -25.29 -27.83
C PHE A 355 -12.04 -25.81 -29.25
N LYS A 356 -13.30 -25.94 -29.67
CA LYS A 356 -13.67 -26.27 -31.04
C LYS A 356 -14.42 -25.10 -31.68
N ARG A 357 -14.17 -24.84 -32.95
CA ARG A 357 -14.91 -23.90 -33.80
C ARG A 357 -16.26 -24.47 -34.19
N GLU A 358 -17.14 -23.63 -34.74
CA GLU A 358 -18.45 -24.05 -35.26
C GLU A 358 -18.34 -25.10 -36.38
N ASP A 359 -17.26 -25.08 -37.17
CA ASP A 359 -16.95 -26.06 -38.21
C ASP A 359 -16.41 -27.40 -37.66
N GLY A 360 -16.25 -27.53 -36.34
CA GLY A 360 -15.70 -28.70 -35.66
C GLY A 360 -14.18 -28.78 -35.60
N SER A 361 -13.45 -27.87 -36.26
CA SER A 361 -12.00 -27.77 -36.15
C SER A 361 -11.58 -27.35 -34.74
N ARG A 362 -10.38 -27.76 -34.31
CA ARG A 362 -9.86 -27.50 -32.96
C ARG A 362 -8.95 -26.28 -32.98
N PHE A 363 -9.11 -25.39 -32.00
CA PHE A 363 -8.10 -24.37 -31.72
C PHE A 363 -6.85 -25.00 -31.11
N ASN A 364 -5.76 -24.24 -31.03
CA ASN A 364 -4.65 -24.60 -30.16
C ASN A 364 -5.12 -24.60 -28.68
N PRO A 365 -4.47 -25.38 -27.79
CA PRO A 365 -4.82 -25.36 -26.37
C PRO A 365 -4.60 -23.97 -25.76
N LEU A 366 -5.65 -23.38 -25.20
CA LEU A 366 -5.53 -22.17 -24.38
C LEU A 366 -4.98 -22.58 -23.02
N THR A 367 -3.80 -22.06 -22.67
CA THR A 367 -3.18 -22.26 -21.36
C THR A 367 -3.04 -20.91 -20.66
N ILE A 368 -3.56 -20.83 -19.44
CA ILE A 368 -3.51 -19.64 -18.59
C ILE A 368 -2.71 -19.99 -17.34
N TYR A 369 -1.75 -19.14 -17.02
CA TYR A 369 -0.92 -19.27 -15.82
C TYR A 369 -1.46 -18.42 -14.66
N GLU A 370 -1.12 -18.77 -13.43
CA GLU A 370 -1.69 -18.13 -12.21
C GLU A 370 -1.41 -16.63 -12.06
N ASN A 371 -0.41 -16.10 -12.75
CA ASN A 371 -0.02 -14.70 -12.74
C ASN A 371 -0.52 -13.92 -13.96
N GLU A 372 -1.31 -14.54 -14.82
CA GLU A 372 -1.89 -13.92 -16.00
C GLU A 372 -3.36 -13.57 -15.76
N GLU A 373 -3.80 -12.38 -16.15
CA GLU A 373 -5.23 -12.05 -16.15
C GLU A 373 -5.93 -12.82 -17.26
N PRO A 374 -6.93 -13.67 -16.95
CA PRO A 374 -7.56 -14.53 -17.95
C PRO A 374 -8.15 -13.75 -19.13
N ALA A 375 -8.75 -12.58 -18.87
CA ALA A 375 -9.31 -11.72 -19.93
C ALA A 375 -8.27 -11.35 -20.99
N ASP A 376 -7.06 -10.95 -20.58
CA ASP A 376 -5.99 -10.55 -21.51
C ASP A 376 -5.45 -11.76 -22.28
N LYS A 377 -5.30 -12.88 -21.58
CA LYS A 377 -4.77 -14.11 -22.17
C LYS A 377 -5.73 -14.69 -23.20
N VAL A 378 -7.03 -14.71 -22.91
CA VAL A 378 -8.09 -15.12 -23.84
C VAL A 378 -8.14 -14.19 -25.04
N TYR A 379 -8.02 -12.87 -24.83
CA TYR A 379 -8.04 -11.91 -25.93
C TYR A 379 -6.86 -12.11 -26.87
N LYS A 380 -5.64 -12.21 -26.33
CA LYS A 380 -4.42 -12.49 -27.09
C LYS A 380 -4.51 -13.83 -27.83
N PHE A 381 -5.10 -14.84 -27.20
CA PHE A 381 -5.36 -16.13 -27.83
C PHE A 381 -6.30 -16.00 -29.03
N CYS A 382 -7.45 -15.35 -28.86
CA CYS A 382 -8.41 -15.14 -29.94
C CYS A 382 -7.81 -14.30 -31.07
N GLN A 383 -6.98 -13.30 -30.76
CA GLN A 383 -6.26 -12.49 -31.75
C GLN A 383 -5.27 -13.32 -32.56
N ASN A 384 -4.46 -14.17 -31.91
CA ASN A 384 -3.50 -15.04 -32.59
C ASN A 384 -4.18 -16.09 -33.49
N GLU A 385 -5.35 -16.56 -33.08
CA GLU A 385 -6.18 -17.50 -33.83
C GLU A 385 -7.07 -16.82 -34.88
N ASN A 386 -7.02 -15.48 -34.99
CA ASN A 386 -7.87 -14.65 -35.84
C ASN A 386 -9.37 -14.96 -35.67
N SER A 387 -9.83 -14.97 -34.41
CA SER A 387 -11.14 -15.49 -33.97
C SER A 387 -11.74 -14.66 -32.83
N LEU A 388 -11.63 -13.33 -32.91
CA LEU A 388 -12.09 -12.40 -31.87
C LEU A 388 -13.60 -12.52 -31.56
N GLU A 389 -14.39 -13.00 -32.51
CA GLU A 389 -15.82 -13.29 -32.35
C GLU A 389 -16.12 -14.37 -31.29
N TYR A 390 -15.16 -15.22 -30.94
CA TYR A 390 -15.32 -16.25 -29.90
C TYR A 390 -14.93 -15.76 -28.49
N TYR A 391 -14.46 -14.52 -28.36
CA TYR A 391 -13.92 -13.98 -27.11
C TYR A 391 -14.92 -14.12 -25.94
N ASP A 392 -16.14 -13.61 -26.10
CA ASP A 392 -17.16 -13.57 -25.04
C ASP A 392 -17.54 -14.97 -24.56
N GLY A 393 -17.65 -15.94 -25.48
CA GLY A 393 -17.93 -17.34 -25.15
C GLY A 393 -16.78 -18.01 -24.41
N ILE A 394 -15.54 -17.79 -24.84
CA ILE A 394 -14.36 -18.40 -24.22
C ILE A 394 -14.09 -17.79 -22.85
N ILE A 395 -14.15 -16.46 -22.69
CA ILE A 395 -13.90 -15.81 -21.40
C ILE A 395 -14.95 -16.18 -20.36
N GLY A 396 -16.21 -16.36 -20.76
CA GLY A 396 -17.26 -16.90 -19.89
C GLY A 396 -16.88 -18.27 -19.33
N ILE A 397 -16.53 -19.22 -20.21
CA ILE A 397 -16.11 -20.57 -19.81
C ILE A 397 -14.88 -20.54 -18.90
N VAL A 398 -13.90 -19.70 -19.22
CA VAL A 398 -12.65 -19.58 -18.44
C VAL A 398 -12.91 -19.00 -17.05
N CYS A 399 -13.65 -17.90 -16.95
CA CYS A 399 -13.91 -17.24 -15.67
C CYS A 399 -14.89 -18.01 -14.78
N ASP A 400 -15.75 -18.85 -15.38
CA ASP A 400 -16.68 -19.71 -14.64
C ASP A 400 -16.03 -21.06 -14.28
N SER A 401 -14.78 -21.31 -14.67
CA SER A 401 -14.05 -22.54 -14.31
C SER A 401 -13.48 -22.49 -12.90
N ASP A 402 -13.67 -23.56 -12.14
CA ASP A 402 -13.16 -23.69 -10.77
C ASP A 402 -11.64 -23.45 -10.71
N GLY A 403 -11.23 -22.56 -9.80
CA GLY A 403 -9.82 -22.23 -9.56
C GLY A 403 -9.25 -21.08 -10.41
N VAL A 404 -10.00 -20.56 -11.39
CA VAL A 404 -9.58 -19.39 -12.16
C VAL A 404 -10.11 -18.12 -11.48
N LYS A 405 -9.22 -17.22 -11.08
CA LYS A 405 -9.59 -15.90 -10.55
C LYS A 405 -9.55 -14.87 -11.68
N CYS A 406 -10.72 -14.48 -12.19
CA CYS A 406 -10.83 -13.35 -13.11
C CYS A 406 -11.05 -12.07 -12.32
N SER A 407 -10.12 -11.12 -12.44
CA SER A 407 -10.31 -9.79 -11.86
C SER A 407 -11.25 -8.95 -12.71
N ARG A 408 -11.32 -9.25 -14.01
CA ARG A 408 -12.19 -8.58 -14.99
C ARG A 408 -12.53 -9.49 -16.15
N ARG A 409 -13.60 -9.14 -16.88
CA ARG A 409 -13.99 -9.79 -18.15
C ARG A 409 -13.61 -8.97 -19.38
N GLU A 410 -13.35 -7.69 -19.22
CA GLU A 410 -12.91 -6.82 -20.31
C GLU A 410 -11.38 -6.91 -20.44
N PRO A 411 -10.83 -7.19 -21.63
CA PRO A 411 -9.39 -7.30 -21.82
C PRO A 411 -8.71 -5.93 -21.85
N VAL A 412 -7.48 -5.87 -21.36
CA VAL A 412 -6.59 -4.71 -21.40
C VAL A 412 -5.44 -5.08 -22.32
N TYR A 413 -5.34 -4.42 -23.46
CA TYR A 413 -4.30 -4.73 -24.44
C TYR A 413 -3.02 -3.92 -24.22
N PHE A 414 -3.09 -2.83 -23.44
CA PHE A 414 -1.95 -1.99 -23.09
C PHE A 414 -1.99 -1.64 -21.61
N SER A 415 -0.86 -1.83 -20.93
CA SER A 415 -0.72 -1.38 -19.55
C SER A 415 0.71 -0.98 -19.23
N ILE A 416 0.86 0.10 -18.46
CA ILE A 416 2.14 0.64 -18.01
C ILE A 416 1.97 1.20 -16.59
N SER A 417 2.96 0.97 -15.73
CA SER A 417 3.02 1.63 -14.42
C SER A 417 3.52 3.06 -14.61
N ILE A 418 2.78 4.05 -14.11
CA ILE A 418 3.17 5.46 -14.16
C ILE A 418 3.79 5.84 -12.81
N THR A 419 4.97 6.45 -12.85
CA THR A 419 5.67 6.98 -11.68
C THR A 419 5.77 8.50 -11.77
N GLY A 420 5.70 9.17 -10.63
CA GLY A 420 5.85 10.61 -10.48
C GLY A 420 7.25 11.11 -10.85
N ALA A 421 7.42 12.43 -10.93
CA ALA A 421 8.73 13.07 -11.15
C ALA A 421 9.80 12.67 -10.10
N HIS A 422 9.36 12.26 -8.90
CA HIS A 422 10.23 11.82 -7.81
C HIS A 422 10.39 10.28 -7.75
N GLY A 423 9.82 9.54 -8.70
CA GLY A 423 9.85 8.07 -8.73
C GLY A 423 8.73 7.38 -7.94
N ASP A 424 7.90 8.15 -7.24
CA ASP A 424 6.75 7.61 -6.49
C ASP A 424 5.77 6.93 -7.45
N TYR A 425 5.32 5.71 -7.11
CA TYR A 425 4.30 5.02 -7.89
C TYR A 425 2.97 5.80 -7.82
N VAL A 426 2.44 6.20 -8.98
CA VAL A 426 1.14 6.88 -9.07
C VAL A 426 0.05 5.81 -9.10
N ASP A 427 -0.06 5.11 -10.23
CA ASP A 427 -1.01 4.02 -10.47
C ASP A 427 -0.62 3.30 -11.78
N LYS A 428 -1.30 2.20 -12.11
CA LYS A 428 -1.13 1.44 -13.36
C LYS A 428 -2.12 1.92 -14.41
N PHE A 429 -1.61 2.61 -15.43
CA PHE A 429 -2.40 3.00 -16.59
C PHE A 429 -2.75 1.77 -17.42
N GLN A 430 -4.02 1.67 -17.85
CA GLN A 430 -4.58 0.53 -18.58
C GLN A 430 -5.49 1.05 -19.68
N ILE A 431 -5.41 0.46 -20.88
CA ILE A 431 -6.34 0.72 -21.98
C ILE A 431 -7.10 -0.56 -22.28
N LYS A 432 -8.42 -0.50 -22.13
CA LYS A 432 -9.31 -1.63 -22.42
C LYS A 432 -9.50 -1.78 -23.93
N VAL A 433 -9.80 -3.00 -24.37
CA VAL A 433 -10.17 -3.23 -25.77
C VAL A 433 -11.44 -2.45 -26.11
N ASN A 434 -11.45 -1.83 -27.30
CA ASN A 434 -12.49 -0.92 -27.78
C ASN A 434 -12.57 0.45 -27.06
N GLU A 435 -11.72 0.71 -26.06
CA GLU A 435 -11.61 2.03 -25.45
C GLU A 435 -10.62 2.90 -26.24
N GLU A 436 -10.96 4.17 -26.48
CA GLU A 436 -10.02 5.11 -27.11
C GLU A 436 -8.89 5.42 -26.10
N PRO A 437 -7.61 5.24 -26.48
CA PRO A 437 -6.49 5.45 -25.56
C PRO A 437 -6.48 6.81 -24.85
N VAL A 438 -6.88 7.87 -25.57
CA VAL A 438 -6.87 9.23 -25.04
C VAL A 438 -7.96 9.41 -23.98
N ASP A 439 -9.11 8.72 -24.10
CA ASP A 439 -10.17 8.74 -23.08
C ASP A 439 -9.71 8.03 -21.82
N ALA A 440 -9.16 6.81 -21.97
CA ALA A 440 -8.62 6.04 -20.86
C ALA A 440 -7.59 6.86 -20.08
N MET A 441 -6.73 7.58 -20.80
CA MET A 441 -5.69 8.41 -20.22
C MET A 441 -6.26 9.66 -19.55
N TYR A 442 -7.28 10.30 -20.12
CA TYR A 442 -7.97 11.41 -19.48
C TYR A 442 -8.59 10.99 -18.15
N LYS A 443 -9.33 9.88 -18.14
CA LYS A 443 -9.90 9.29 -16.92
C LYS A 443 -8.82 8.98 -15.90
N PHE A 444 -7.69 8.42 -16.34
CA PHE A 444 -6.54 8.15 -15.48
C PHE A 444 -5.99 9.44 -14.84
N PHE A 445 -5.86 10.53 -15.61
CA PHE A 445 -5.40 11.82 -15.10
C PHE A 445 -6.40 12.45 -14.11
N ALA A 446 -7.69 12.39 -14.42
CA ALA A 446 -8.75 12.91 -13.56
C ALA A 446 -8.78 12.15 -12.21
N LYS A 447 -8.83 10.82 -12.27
CA LYS A 447 -8.91 9.93 -11.12
C LYS A 447 -7.73 10.09 -10.16
N ASN A 448 -6.53 10.27 -10.72
CA ASN A 448 -5.29 10.43 -9.95
C ASN A 448 -4.97 11.89 -9.59
N GLY A 449 -5.86 12.84 -9.91
CA GLY A 449 -5.68 14.27 -9.65
C GLY A 449 -4.45 14.87 -10.34
N LEU A 450 -4.01 14.31 -11.46
CA LEU A 450 -2.80 14.73 -12.17
C LEU A 450 -2.97 16.10 -12.84
N PHE A 451 -4.19 16.45 -13.26
CA PHE A 451 -4.50 17.80 -13.72
C PHE A 451 -4.27 18.85 -12.64
N LYS A 452 -4.69 18.59 -11.40
CA LYS A 452 -4.45 19.49 -10.25
C LYS A 452 -2.96 19.64 -9.94
N LYS A 453 -2.17 18.60 -10.21
CA LYS A 453 -0.70 18.61 -10.08
C LYS A 453 0.00 19.27 -11.28
N LYS A 454 -0.75 19.85 -12.23
CA LYS A 454 -0.24 20.50 -13.45
C LYS A 454 0.65 19.59 -14.29
N TRP A 455 0.30 18.30 -14.37
CA TRP A 455 0.96 17.39 -15.29
C TRP A 455 0.59 17.73 -16.74
N ASP A 456 1.58 17.68 -17.62
CA ASP A 456 1.39 17.93 -19.04
C ASP A 456 0.69 16.71 -19.70
N PHE A 457 -0.64 16.82 -19.82
CA PHE A 457 -1.47 15.79 -20.42
C PHE A 457 -1.10 15.54 -21.88
N ASP A 458 -0.80 16.59 -22.66
CA ASP A 458 -0.49 16.47 -24.08
C ASP A 458 0.84 15.75 -24.30
N GLN A 459 1.84 16.03 -23.46
CA GLN A 459 3.11 15.32 -23.50
C GLN A 459 2.93 13.81 -23.26
N VAL A 460 2.18 13.42 -22.22
CA VAL A 460 1.93 12.00 -21.92
C VAL A 460 1.07 11.35 -23.00
N MET A 461 0.07 12.07 -23.52
CA MET A 461 -0.73 11.64 -24.66
C MET A 461 0.13 11.27 -25.84
N ASN A 462 1.01 12.18 -26.25
CA ASN A 462 1.86 11.98 -27.41
C ASN A 462 2.80 10.78 -27.19
N GLN A 463 3.39 10.65 -26.00
CA GLN A 463 4.23 9.50 -25.67
C GLN A 463 3.52 8.14 -25.74
N ILE A 464 2.23 8.09 -25.39
CA ILE A 464 1.42 6.86 -25.43
C ILE A 464 0.88 6.60 -26.83
N CYS A 465 0.30 7.61 -27.47
CA CYS A 465 -0.31 7.49 -28.80
C CYS A 465 0.69 7.29 -29.93
N ASP A 466 1.95 7.69 -29.75
CA ASP A 466 3.00 7.47 -30.75
C ASP A 466 3.60 6.05 -30.66
N LYS A 467 3.16 5.22 -29.70
CA LYS A 467 3.57 3.80 -29.63
C LYS A 467 2.86 2.99 -30.73
N PRO A 468 3.57 2.12 -31.47
CA PRO A 468 3.01 1.40 -32.62
C PRO A 468 1.87 0.44 -32.26
N ASN A 469 1.77 0.01 -30.99
CA ASN A 469 0.76 -0.93 -30.51
C ASN A 469 -0.44 -0.24 -29.85
N VAL A 470 -0.53 1.10 -29.89
CA VAL A 470 -1.62 1.87 -29.27
C VAL A 470 -2.33 2.67 -30.38
N PRO A 471 -3.43 2.14 -30.95
CA PRO A 471 -4.12 2.81 -32.04
C PRO A 471 -4.98 3.97 -31.51
N CYS A 472 -4.40 5.17 -31.40
CA CYS A 472 -5.16 6.39 -31.15
C CYS A 472 -5.85 6.84 -32.44
N ARG A 473 -7.18 6.89 -32.44
CA ARG A 473 -8.01 7.41 -33.55
C ARG A 473 -8.13 8.93 -33.48
N ARG A 474 -7.98 9.51 -32.28
CA ARG A 474 -8.03 10.96 -32.05
C ARG A 474 -7.00 11.43 -31.02
N ARG A 475 -6.83 12.76 -30.94
CA ARG A 475 -5.91 13.47 -30.02
C ARG A 475 -6.62 14.34 -28.99
N VAL A 476 -7.95 14.39 -29.02
CA VAL A 476 -8.75 15.10 -28.01
C VAL A 476 -9.58 14.05 -27.28
N PRO A 477 -9.50 13.95 -25.94
CA PRO A 477 -10.30 12.98 -25.19
C PRO A 477 -11.78 13.36 -25.22
N LEU A 478 -12.65 12.36 -25.05
CA LEU A 478 -14.06 12.52 -24.74
C LEU A 478 -14.15 12.52 -23.22
N LYS A 479 -14.26 13.73 -22.66
CA LYS A 479 -14.25 13.99 -21.23
C LYS A 479 -15.50 13.45 -20.54
N TYR A 480 -16.65 13.56 -21.20
CA TYR A 480 -17.92 13.01 -20.70
C TYR A 480 -18.83 12.62 -21.86
N LEU A 481 -19.51 11.48 -21.71
CA LEU A 481 -20.50 10.98 -22.66
C LEU A 481 -21.71 10.46 -21.89
N ASP A 482 -22.86 11.06 -22.13
CA ASP A 482 -24.15 10.52 -21.68
C ASP A 482 -25.07 10.42 -22.89
N ARG A 483 -25.54 9.19 -23.19
CA ARG A 483 -26.41 8.92 -24.34
C ARG A 483 -27.86 9.33 -24.10
N ASN A 484 -28.26 9.44 -22.83
CA ASN A 484 -29.62 9.74 -22.40
C ASN A 484 -29.59 10.91 -21.41
N PHE A 485 -28.93 11.99 -21.81
CA PHE A 485 -28.68 13.14 -20.96
C PHE A 485 -29.97 13.89 -20.65
N THR A 486 -30.24 14.10 -19.36
CA THR A 486 -31.42 14.84 -18.91
C THR A 486 -31.01 16.02 -18.01
N MET A 487 -31.54 17.21 -18.25
CA MET A 487 -31.28 18.40 -17.42
C MET A 487 -32.56 19.21 -17.23
N GLY A 488 -32.90 19.58 -15.99
CA GLY A 488 -34.15 20.28 -15.66
C GLY A 488 -35.42 19.49 -16.00
N GLY A 489 -35.34 18.16 -16.10
CA GLY A 489 -36.46 17.29 -16.50
C GLY A 489 -36.67 17.16 -18.02
N PHE A 490 -35.84 17.80 -18.84
CA PHE A 490 -35.85 17.64 -20.29
C PHE A 490 -34.84 16.58 -20.73
N ASP A 491 -35.27 15.68 -21.61
CA ASP A 491 -34.40 14.75 -22.32
C ASP A 491 -33.74 15.47 -23.50
N MET A 492 -32.41 15.55 -23.47
CA MET A 492 -31.59 16.24 -24.47
C MET A 492 -30.88 15.25 -25.41
N GLY A 493 -31.13 13.95 -25.26
CA GLY A 493 -30.46 12.90 -26.03
C GLY A 493 -28.99 12.75 -25.66
N GLN A 494 -28.13 12.61 -26.66
CA GLN A 494 -26.70 12.38 -26.45
C GLN A 494 -25.95 13.69 -26.25
N VAL A 495 -25.22 13.81 -25.14
CA VAL A 495 -24.31 14.92 -24.86
C VAL A 495 -22.88 14.39 -24.79
N GLU A 496 -22.02 15.04 -25.58
CA GLU A 496 -20.57 14.79 -25.65
C GLU A 496 -19.84 16.04 -25.19
N ILE A 497 -18.97 15.89 -24.19
CA ILE A 497 -18.07 16.97 -23.74
C ILE A 497 -16.67 16.52 -24.07
N TRP A 498 -15.98 17.30 -24.88
CA TRP A 498 -14.60 17.03 -25.31
C TRP A 498 -13.58 17.60 -24.32
N GLY A 499 -12.34 17.10 -24.37
CA GLY A 499 -11.26 17.47 -23.44
C GLY A 499 -10.85 18.94 -23.49
N ASP A 500 -11.03 19.58 -24.64
CA ASP A 500 -10.83 21.01 -24.87
C ASP A 500 -12.03 21.87 -24.45
N GLN A 501 -13.13 21.24 -24.01
CA GLN A 501 -14.32 21.90 -23.53
C GLN A 501 -14.43 21.82 -22.01
N GLU A 502 -14.90 22.91 -21.42
CA GLU A 502 -15.25 22.93 -20.00
C GLU A 502 -16.73 22.56 -19.82
N VAL A 503 -17.00 21.69 -18.84
CA VAL A 503 -18.34 21.13 -18.59
C VAL A 503 -19.35 22.26 -18.42
N VAL A 504 -18.99 23.28 -17.67
CA VAL A 504 -19.86 24.41 -17.40
C VAL A 504 -20.20 25.24 -18.65
N ASP A 505 -19.31 25.33 -19.65
CA ASP A 505 -19.65 26.01 -20.93
C ASP A 505 -20.70 25.25 -21.71
N VAL A 506 -20.54 23.93 -21.81
CA VAL A 506 -21.47 23.07 -22.54
C VAL A 506 -22.84 23.14 -21.85
N LEU A 507 -22.88 23.00 -20.52
CA LEU A 507 -24.13 23.10 -19.77
C LEU A 507 -24.78 24.49 -19.86
N TYR A 508 -24.01 25.58 -19.87
CA TYR A 508 -24.53 26.93 -20.07
C TYR A 508 -25.13 27.11 -21.48
N SER A 509 -24.48 26.56 -22.51
CA SER A 509 -25.01 26.59 -23.87
C SER A 509 -26.34 25.84 -23.99
N LEU A 510 -26.44 24.66 -23.36
CA LEU A 510 -27.68 23.88 -23.27
C LEU A 510 -28.75 24.63 -22.48
N ARG A 511 -28.38 25.24 -21.35
CA ARG A 511 -29.30 26.04 -20.54
C ARG A 511 -29.91 27.18 -21.37
N ARG A 512 -29.10 27.91 -22.13
CA ARG A 512 -29.61 28.97 -23.02
C ARG A 512 -30.50 28.42 -24.12
N HIS A 513 -30.13 27.28 -24.72
CA HIS A 513 -30.88 26.69 -25.82
C HIS A 513 -32.27 26.19 -25.38
N PHE A 514 -32.37 25.60 -24.19
CA PHE A 514 -33.61 25.02 -23.65
C PHE A 514 -34.31 25.91 -22.61
N ASN A 515 -33.85 27.15 -22.42
CA ASN A 515 -34.39 28.12 -21.45
C ASN A 515 -34.53 27.56 -20.02
N LEU A 516 -33.49 26.86 -19.55
CA LEU A 516 -33.45 26.23 -18.23
C LEU A 516 -32.96 27.18 -17.15
N THR A 517 -33.14 26.81 -15.88
CA THR A 517 -32.71 27.64 -14.75
C THR A 517 -31.23 27.46 -14.43
N GLU A 518 -30.62 28.45 -13.77
CA GLU A 518 -29.25 28.35 -13.26
C GLU A 518 -29.08 27.18 -12.28
N ASN A 519 -30.11 26.91 -11.47
CA ASN A 519 -30.10 25.77 -10.54
C ASN A 519 -30.03 24.43 -11.26
N ASP A 520 -30.69 24.28 -12.42
CA ASP A 520 -30.61 23.04 -13.23
C ASP A 520 -29.18 22.81 -13.74
N GLN A 521 -28.52 23.87 -14.20
CA GLN A 521 -27.12 23.85 -14.62
C GLN A 521 -26.19 23.51 -13.46
N ILE A 522 -26.31 24.19 -12.31
CA ILE A 522 -25.46 23.94 -11.13
C ILE A 522 -25.62 22.50 -10.64
N LYS A 523 -26.86 22.02 -10.55
CA LYS A 523 -27.14 20.64 -10.13
C LYS A 523 -26.47 19.64 -11.05
N LYS A 524 -26.63 19.79 -12.37
CA LYS A 524 -26.06 18.86 -13.34
C LYS A 524 -24.53 18.97 -13.45
N PHE A 525 -24.00 20.19 -13.36
CA PHE A 525 -22.55 20.43 -13.27
C PHE A 525 -21.96 19.69 -12.08
N SER A 526 -22.60 19.81 -10.90
CA SER A 526 -22.22 19.08 -9.70
C SER A 526 -22.24 17.57 -9.94
N GLU A 527 -23.33 17.02 -10.49
CA GLU A 527 -23.44 15.57 -10.79
C GLU A 527 -22.29 15.07 -11.68
N ILE A 528 -21.93 15.80 -12.74
CA ILE A 528 -20.84 15.42 -13.66
C ILE A 528 -19.48 15.54 -12.97
N CYS A 529 -19.18 16.69 -12.36
CA CYS A 529 -17.87 16.99 -11.80
C CYS A 529 -17.57 16.27 -10.48
N HIS A 530 -18.55 15.61 -9.87
CA HIS A 530 -18.34 14.73 -8.72
C HIS A 530 -17.85 13.33 -9.11
N THR A 531 -17.93 12.96 -10.39
CA THR A 531 -17.31 11.72 -10.87
C THR A 531 -15.79 11.86 -10.86
N ASP A 532 -15.08 10.86 -10.35
CA ASP A 532 -13.61 10.84 -10.30
C ASP A 532 -12.97 10.76 -11.69
N GLU A 533 -13.76 10.42 -12.71
CA GLU A 533 -13.33 10.34 -14.11
C GLU A 533 -13.37 11.69 -14.86
N VAL A 534 -13.98 12.75 -14.30
CA VAL A 534 -14.14 14.05 -14.97
C VAL A 534 -13.43 15.16 -14.21
N TYR A 535 -12.48 15.84 -14.86
CA TYR A 535 -11.81 17.00 -14.30
C TYR A 535 -12.46 18.30 -14.75
N CYS A 536 -13.05 19.05 -13.82
CA CYS A 536 -13.61 20.38 -14.09
C CYS A 536 -12.66 21.45 -13.56
N GLU A 537 -12.10 22.25 -14.46
CA GLU A 537 -11.13 23.30 -14.10
C GLU A 537 -11.84 24.49 -13.45
N ARG A 538 -13.07 24.76 -13.89
CA ARG A 538 -13.82 25.97 -13.51
C ARG A 538 -15.30 25.71 -13.27
N THR A 539 -15.89 26.55 -12.43
CA THR A 539 -17.28 26.40 -11.93
C THR A 539 -18.29 27.33 -12.58
N LYS A 540 -17.83 28.33 -13.35
CA LYS A 540 -18.68 29.30 -14.06
C LYS A 540 -18.42 29.21 -15.55
N ALA A 541 -19.43 29.35 -16.40
CA ALA A 541 -19.24 29.37 -17.86
C ALA A 541 -18.51 30.64 -18.32
N VAL A 542 -17.80 30.57 -19.44
CA VAL A 542 -17.29 31.75 -20.14
C VAL A 542 -18.44 32.30 -20.97
N VAL A 543 -18.92 33.48 -20.63
CA VAL A 543 -19.96 34.16 -21.41
C VAL A 543 -19.34 34.97 -22.54
N TYR A 544 -18.15 35.52 -22.31
CA TYR A 544 -17.42 36.27 -23.31
C TYR A 544 -15.91 36.08 -23.12
N ARG A 545 -15.20 35.93 -24.23
CA ARG A 545 -13.74 35.89 -24.29
C ARG A 545 -13.26 36.78 -25.42
N LYS A 546 -12.41 37.75 -25.11
CA LYS A 546 -11.63 38.49 -26.11
C LYS A 546 -10.18 38.01 -26.03
N ALA A 547 -9.83 37.12 -26.95
CA ALA A 547 -8.47 36.63 -27.10
C ALA A 547 -7.64 37.61 -27.93
N GLU A 548 -6.31 37.51 -27.80
CA GLU A 548 -5.36 38.26 -28.64
C GLU A 548 -5.47 39.79 -28.56
N ILE A 549 -5.69 40.34 -27.36
CA ILE A 549 -5.61 41.79 -27.16
C ILE A 549 -4.16 42.21 -27.41
N THR A 550 -3.90 42.77 -28.59
CA THR A 550 -2.55 43.11 -29.02
C THR A 550 -2.13 44.46 -28.45
N LYS A 551 -0.82 44.69 -28.37
CA LYS A 551 -0.28 46.03 -28.06
C LYS A 551 -0.75 47.08 -29.08
N LEU A 552 -1.03 46.71 -30.32
CA LEU A 552 -1.59 47.62 -31.34
C LEU A 552 -3.01 48.08 -30.99
N ASP A 553 -3.82 47.20 -30.41
CA ASP A 553 -5.10 47.60 -29.82
C ASP A 553 -4.85 48.60 -28.70
N PHE A 554 -3.82 48.40 -27.87
CA PHE A 554 -3.44 49.32 -26.80
C PHE A 554 -2.90 50.68 -27.31
N GLU A 555 -2.10 50.67 -28.37
CA GLU A 555 -1.46 51.86 -28.97
C GLU A 555 -2.46 52.72 -29.75
N LYS A 556 -3.52 52.13 -30.30
CA LYS A 556 -4.62 52.86 -30.95
C LYS A 556 -5.28 53.90 -30.02
N PHE A 557 -5.16 53.72 -28.70
CA PHE A 557 -5.80 54.56 -27.67
C PHE A 557 -4.83 55.53 -26.96
N GLY A 558 -3.52 55.48 -27.26
CA GLY A 558 -2.49 56.30 -26.61
C GLY A 558 -2.24 57.64 -27.31
N ASN A 559 -3.05 58.66 -27.03
CA ASN A 559 -2.85 60.00 -27.61
C ASN A 559 -1.68 60.76 -26.94
N GLU A 560 -0.65 61.06 -27.74
CA GLU A 560 0.44 62.07 -27.62
C GLU A 560 1.30 62.24 -26.35
N THR A 561 0.97 61.71 -25.18
CA THR A 561 1.74 62.00 -23.95
C THR A 561 2.91 61.05 -23.67
N CYS A 562 2.92 59.84 -24.25
CA CYS A 562 4.00 58.85 -24.06
C CYS A 562 5.14 58.95 -25.11
N LYS A 563 5.14 59.96 -25.99
CA LYS A 563 6.25 60.23 -26.92
C LYS A 563 7.48 60.89 -26.27
N ARG A 564 7.69 60.73 -24.96
CA ARG A 564 8.96 61.11 -24.33
C ARG A 564 9.95 59.97 -24.53
N GLN A 565 10.84 60.12 -25.50
CA GLN A 565 12.04 59.32 -25.66
C GLN A 565 12.85 59.38 -24.35
N PHE A 566 12.68 58.40 -23.47
CA PHE A 566 13.53 58.21 -22.31
C PHE A 566 14.81 57.52 -22.78
N VAL A 567 15.78 58.30 -23.27
CA VAL A 567 17.15 57.82 -23.39
C VAL A 567 17.77 57.89 -21.99
N GLY A 568 17.49 56.89 -21.16
CA GLY A 568 18.02 56.80 -19.80
C GLY A 568 19.48 56.36 -19.84
N VAL A 569 20.41 57.28 -19.58
CA VAL A 569 21.83 56.95 -19.37
C VAL A 569 22.05 56.66 -17.89
N LYS A 570 22.68 55.53 -17.54
CA LYS A 570 23.00 55.17 -16.14
C LYS A 570 24.53 55.12 -15.96
N PHE A 571 25.06 55.82 -14.95
CA PHE A 571 26.49 55.74 -14.61
C PHE A 571 26.81 54.41 -13.92
N ARG A 572 27.95 53.80 -14.27
CA ARG A 572 28.45 52.57 -13.64
C ARG A 572 28.71 52.79 -12.14
N SER A 573 28.23 51.87 -11.29
CA SER A 573 28.50 51.84 -9.85
C SER A 573 29.93 51.41 -9.49
N SER A 574 30.74 50.97 -10.47
CA SER A 574 32.12 50.51 -10.25
C SER A 574 33.13 51.62 -9.91
N PHE A 575 32.68 52.88 -9.85
CA PHE A 575 33.53 54.02 -9.46
C PHE A 575 34.12 53.90 -8.06
N VAL A 576 33.46 53.20 -7.14
CA VAL A 576 33.89 53.09 -5.73
C VAL A 576 35.27 52.43 -5.60
N ASN A 577 35.71 51.63 -6.58
CA ASN A 577 36.96 50.88 -6.54
C ASN A 577 38.18 51.64 -7.12
N LEU A 578 38.01 52.84 -7.66
CA LEU A 578 39.13 53.67 -8.10
C LEU A 578 39.75 54.43 -6.91
N PRO A 579 41.06 54.75 -6.92
CA PRO A 579 41.75 55.42 -5.80
C PRO A 579 41.15 56.78 -5.38
N LEU A 580 40.35 57.41 -6.24
CA LEU A 580 39.62 58.67 -5.98
C LEU A 580 38.08 58.49 -5.98
N GLY A 581 37.61 57.25 -6.09
CA GLY A 581 36.22 56.86 -6.31
C GLY A 581 35.25 57.32 -5.23
N GLY A 582 35.65 57.21 -3.96
CA GLY A 582 34.82 57.61 -2.81
C GLY A 582 34.49 59.11 -2.81
N TYR A 583 35.48 59.96 -3.10
CA TYR A 583 35.29 61.41 -3.14
C TYR A 583 34.45 61.86 -4.34
N LEU A 584 34.62 61.25 -5.50
CA LEU A 584 33.81 61.55 -6.69
C LEU A 584 32.36 61.05 -6.53
N SER A 585 32.16 59.88 -5.91
CA SER A 585 30.84 59.36 -5.54
C SER A 585 30.10 60.35 -4.65
N ASP A 586 30.74 60.84 -3.58
CA ASP A 586 30.10 61.78 -2.66
C ASP A 586 29.88 63.17 -3.28
N PHE A 587 30.72 63.58 -4.25
CA PHE A 587 30.48 64.78 -5.05
C PHE A 587 29.26 64.64 -5.99
N LEU A 588 29.08 63.47 -6.62
CA LEU A 588 27.98 63.15 -7.54
C LEU A 588 26.64 62.85 -6.84
N LYS A 589 26.65 62.52 -5.54
CA LYS A 589 25.43 62.37 -4.73
C LYS A 589 24.70 63.70 -4.47
N LYS A 590 25.35 64.85 -4.67
CA LYS A 590 24.67 66.15 -4.62
C LYS A 590 23.93 66.38 -5.92
N ASP A 591 22.60 66.50 -5.88
CA ASP A 591 21.73 66.67 -7.06
C ASP A 591 22.20 67.79 -8.01
N SER A 592 22.72 68.90 -7.46
CA SER A 592 23.26 70.01 -8.26
C SER A 592 24.49 69.65 -9.09
N SER A 593 25.31 68.70 -8.64
CA SER A 593 26.49 68.22 -9.36
C SER A 593 26.11 67.21 -10.43
N LYS A 594 25.07 66.41 -10.15
CA LYS A 594 24.54 65.38 -11.04
C LYS A 594 23.96 65.99 -12.32
N ASP A 595 23.13 67.02 -12.20
CA ASP A 595 22.54 67.73 -13.35
C ASP A 595 23.60 68.36 -14.26
N VAL A 596 24.70 68.85 -13.69
CA VAL A 596 25.81 69.47 -14.44
C VAL A 596 26.61 68.43 -15.23
N VAL A 597 26.82 67.25 -14.65
CA VAL A 597 27.58 66.15 -15.28
C VAL A 597 26.71 65.37 -16.28
N GLU A 598 25.40 65.28 -16.05
CA GLU A 598 24.41 64.66 -16.95
C GLU A 598 24.06 65.55 -18.16
N HIS A 599 24.45 66.83 -18.14
CA HIS A 599 24.20 67.70 -19.27
C HIS A 599 24.96 67.18 -20.51
N PRO A 600 24.30 67.01 -21.67
CA PRO A 600 24.91 66.39 -22.87
C PRO A 600 26.13 67.17 -23.42
N LEU A 601 26.31 68.42 -22.99
CA LEU A 601 27.44 69.27 -23.35
C LEU A 601 28.61 69.22 -22.34
N PHE A 602 28.50 68.51 -21.22
CA PHE A 602 29.51 68.52 -20.16
C PHE A 602 30.88 68.05 -20.66
N CYS A 603 30.94 66.92 -21.38
CA CYS A 603 32.19 66.40 -21.96
C CYS A 603 32.79 67.37 -22.98
N ILE A 604 31.95 68.03 -23.78
CA ILE A 604 32.39 69.03 -24.77
C ILE A 604 32.98 70.25 -24.05
N LEU A 605 32.31 70.76 -23.01
CA LEU A 605 32.78 71.88 -22.20
C LEU A 605 34.09 71.54 -21.48
N LEU A 606 34.20 70.35 -20.90
CA LEU A 606 35.42 69.88 -20.23
C LEU A 606 36.59 69.79 -21.22
N LEU A 607 36.36 69.26 -22.42
CA LEU A 607 37.35 69.20 -23.49
C LEU A 607 37.83 70.61 -23.87
N LEU A 608 36.91 71.55 -24.07
CA LEU A 608 37.23 72.92 -24.42
C LEU A 608 38.06 73.62 -23.33
N VAL A 609 37.70 73.43 -22.06
CA VAL A 609 38.45 74.00 -20.91
C VAL A 609 39.87 73.42 -20.84
N LEU A 610 40.04 72.11 -20.99
CA LEU A 610 41.35 71.46 -20.96
C LEU A 610 42.23 71.88 -22.16
N GLN A 611 41.65 72.03 -23.35
CA GLN A 611 42.37 72.54 -24.51
C GLN A 611 42.77 74.01 -24.33
N ALA A 612 41.89 74.84 -23.77
CA ALA A 612 42.20 76.24 -23.47
C ALA A 612 43.34 76.34 -22.45
N ALA A 613 43.31 75.54 -21.38
CA ALA A 613 44.39 75.48 -20.39
C ALA A 613 45.72 75.04 -21.01
N LEU A 614 45.71 74.03 -21.90
CA LEU A 614 46.92 73.60 -22.61
C LEU A 614 47.49 74.73 -23.49
N ARG A 615 46.64 75.49 -24.19
CA ARG A 615 47.09 76.64 -24.99
C ARG A 615 47.67 77.75 -24.11
N LEU A 616 47.09 78.00 -22.94
CA LEU A 616 47.60 78.98 -21.98
C LEU A 616 48.98 78.58 -21.45
N ILE A 617 49.16 77.32 -21.05
CA ILE A 617 50.44 76.79 -20.53
C ILE A 617 51.52 76.81 -21.62
N THR A 618 51.17 76.47 -22.85
CA THR A 618 52.12 76.46 -23.98
C THR A 618 52.47 77.85 -24.53
N ALA A 619 51.73 78.90 -24.11
CA ALA A 619 52.04 80.30 -24.38
C ALA A 619 53.11 80.86 -23.44
N ILE A 620 53.39 80.22 -22.30
CA ILE A 620 54.44 80.64 -21.36
C ILE A 620 55.81 80.53 -22.06
N PRO A 621 56.60 81.62 -22.17
CA PRO A 621 57.83 81.64 -22.98
C PRO A 621 58.86 80.56 -22.61
N LYS A 622 58.98 80.24 -21.31
CA LYS A 622 59.88 79.19 -20.80
C LYS A 622 59.47 77.79 -21.26
N VAL A 623 58.17 77.52 -21.36
CA VAL A 623 57.61 76.24 -21.82
C VAL A 623 57.67 76.16 -23.34
N LYS A 624 57.45 77.28 -24.03
CA LYS A 624 57.48 77.37 -25.49
C LYS A 624 58.82 76.98 -26.11
N LYS A 625 59.93 77.24 -25.42
CA LYS A 625 61.27 76.82 -25.89
C LYS A 625 61.60 75.34 -25.64
N ARG A 626 60.89 74.66 -24.74
CA ARG A 626 61.19 73.26 -24.35
C ARG A 626 60.31 72.21 -25.02
N ILE A 627 59.11 72.57 -25.45
CA ILE A 627 58.14 71.62 -26.00
C ILE A 627 58.08 71.76 -27.52
N ASN A 628 58.51 70.72 -28.22
CA ASN A 628 58.48 70.64 -29.68
C ASN A 628 57.00 70.71 -30.16
N PRO A 629 56.66 71.42 -31.26
CA PRO A 629 55.32 71.45 -31.83
C PRO A 629 54.66 70.07 -31.97
N TYR A 630 55.44 69.02 -32.26
CA TYR A 630 54.91 67.65 -32.33
C TYR A 630 54.39 67.16 -30.97
N GLN A 631 55.09 67.44 -29.87
CA GLN A 631 54.65 67.08 -28.52
C GLN A 631 53.36 67.82 -28.12
N ARG A 632 53.13 69.04 -28.63
CA ARG A 632 51.88 69.78 -28.38
C ARG A 632 50.68 69.11 -29.05
N ALA A 633 50.86 68.67 -30.29
CA ALA A 633 49.84 67.94 -31.02
C ALA A 633 49.52 66.61 -30.32
N VAL A 634 50.55 65.88 -29.88
CA VAL A 634 50.38 64.63 -29.13
C VAL A 634 49.62 64.85 -27.82
N VAL A 635 49.98 65.87 -27.03
CA VAL A 635 49.26 66.16 -25.77
C VAL A 635 47.81 66.57 -26.02
N ALA A 636 47.54 67.39 -27.04
CA ALA A 636 46.17 67.75 -27.41
C ALA A 636 45.34 66.53 -27.83
N PHE A 637 45.94 65.62 -28.60
CA PHE A 637 45.31 64.36 -29.01
C PHE A 637 45.05 63.43 -27.82
N PHE A 638 45.99 63.34 -26.87
CA PHE A 638 45.80 62.59 -25.64
C PHE A 638 44.68 63.14 -24.76
N ILE A 639 44.49 64.47 -24.71
CA ILE A 639 43.35 65.07 -24.00
C ILE A 639 42.01 64.65 -24.65
N ILE A 640 41.95 64.61 -25.99
CA ILE A 640 40.75 64.12 -26.70
C ILE A 640 40.49 62.66 -26.37
N ILE A 641 41.50 61.79 -26.49
CA ILE A 641 41.37 60.38 -26.14
C ILE A 641 40.94 60.23 -24.68
N LEU A 642 41.55 60.97 -23.75
CA LEU A 642 41.22 60.88 -22.33
C LEU A 642 39.75 61.24 -22.07
N VAL A 643 39.24 62.32 -22.68
CA VAL A 643 37.83 62.73 -22.52
C VAL A 643 36.88 61.74 -23.19
N SER A 644 37.22 61.20 -24.35
CA SER A 644 36.42 60.15 -25.02
C SER A 644 36.40 58.84 -24.22
N VAL A 645 37.53 58.44 -23.64
CA VAL A 645 37.60 57.29 -22.73
C VAL A 645 36.82 57.57 -21.45
N LEU A 646 36.91 58.79 -20.90
CA LEU A 646 36.09 59.19 -19.76
C LEU A 646 34.61 59.05 -20.09
N GLN A 647 34.19 59.51 -21.27
CA GLN A 647 32.82 59.40 -21.74
C GLN A 647 32.39 57.94 -21.89
N ALA A 648 33.19 57.09 -22.54
CA ALA A 648 32.88 55.67 -22.71
C ALA A 648 32.88 54.88 -21.38
N VAL A 649 33.66 55.31 -20.39
CA VAL A 649 33.71 54.68 -19.06
C VAL A 649 32.59 55.20 -18.15
N LEU A 650 32.16 56.46 -18.34
CA LEU A 650 31.12 57.10 -17.54
C LEU A 650 29.70 56.82 -18.05
N VAL A 651 29.53 56.62 -19.36
CA VAL A 651 28.24 56.57 -20.04
C VAL A 651 28.12 55.24 -20.79
N GLU A 652 27.41 54.27 -20.22
CA GLU A 652 26.94 53.08 -20.95
C GLU A 652 25.50 53.33 -21.45
N PRO A 653 25.20 53.10 -22.75
CA PRO A 653 23.82 52.92 -23.19
C PRO A 653 23.28 51.65 -22.53
N VAL A 654 22.05 51.72 -22.00
CA VAL A 654 21.43 50.59 -21.30
C VAL A 654 20.64 49.77 -22.31
N ASP A 655 21.29 48.83 -22.98
CA ASP A 655 20.64 47.91 -23.93
C ASP A 655 19.57 47.05 -23.23
N GLU A 656 19.72 46.80 -21.92
CA GLU A 656 18.79 46.03 -21.09
C GLU A 656 17.42 46.72 -20.88
N VAL A 657 17.35 48.04 -20.96
CA VAL A 657 16.07 48.77 -20.84
C VAL A 657 15.34 48.72 -22.18
N ASP A 658 16.06 48.79 -23.29
CA ASP A 658 15.46 48.67 -24.62
C ASP A 658 15.00 47.22 -24.88
N GLU A 659 15.78 46.22 -24.44
CA GLU A 659 15.36 44.82 -24.45
C GLU A 659 14.14 44.59 -23.53
N ALA A 660 14.10 45.16 -22.31
CA ALA A 660 12.92 45.07 -21.44
C ALA A 660 11.68 45.77 -21.99
N PHE A 661 11.79 46.77 -22.87
CA PHE A 661 10.64 47.44 -23.51
C PHE A 661 10.26 46.82 -24.86
N HIS A 662 11.19 46.19 -25.58
CA HIS A 662 10.95 45.53 -26.88
C HIS A 662 10.65 44.03 -26.79
N THR A 663 11.01 43.34 -25.70
CA THR A 663 10.63 41.92 -25.48
C THR A 663 9.12 41.78 -25.16
N PHE A 664 8.41 42.88 -24.88
CA PHE A 664 6.95 42.89 -24.76
C PHE A 664 6.24 43.11 -26.11
N GLU A 665 6.53 42.22 -27.07
CA GLU A 665 5.50 41.74 -28.02
C GLU A 665 4.55 40.73 -27.35
N GLY A 666 4.47 40.75 -26.01
CA GLY A 666 3.65 39.84 -25.22
C GLY A 666 2.17 40.06 -25.48
N LYS A 667 1.48 39.02 -25.92
CA LYS A 667 0.02 38.96 -25.88
C LYS A 667 -0.42 39.24 -24.44
N LEU A 668 -1.32 40.21 -24.26
CA LEU A 668 -1.99 40.39 -22.96
C LEU A 668 -2.80 39.11 -22.65
N PRO A 669 -3.03 38.79 -21.37
CA PRO A 669 -3.93 37.68 -21.03
C PRO A 669 -5.30 37.92 -21.66
N ASP A 670 -6.02 36.84 -21.99
CA ASP A 670 -7.37 36.96 -22.53
C ASP A 670 -8.29 37.67 -21.54
N LEU A 671 -9.14 38.57 -22.04
CA LEU A 671 -10.24 39.12 -21.24
C LEU A 671 -11.36 38.11 -21.23
N VAL A 672 -11.56 37.44 -20.08
CA VAL A 672 -12.60 36.44 -19.88
C VAL A 672 -13.64 36.98 -18.91
N ILE A 673 -14.91 36.98 -19.33
CA ILE A 673 -16.05 37.33 -18.49
C ILE A 673 -16.82 36.05 -18.22
N TYR A 674 -16.90 35.68 -16.94
CA TYR A 674 -17.62 34.49 -16.53
C TYR A 674 -19.11 34.78 -16.30
N GLU A 675 -19.87 33.71 -16.24
CA GLU A 675 -21.28 33.75 -15.92
C GLU A 675 -21.55 34.41 -14.55
N GLY A 676 -22.44 35.40 -14.56
CA GLY A 676 -22.80 36.18 -13.38
C GLY A 676 -21.75 37.21 -12.94
N ASP A 677 -20.61 37.30 -13.64
CA ASP A 677 -19.66 38.38 -13.42
C ASP A 677 -20.15 39.66 -14.10
N GLU A 678 -20.01 40.79 -13.40
CA GLU A 678 -20.26 42.08 -14.02
C GLU A 678 -19.09 42.41 -14.98
N PRO A 679 -19.34 42.77 -16.25
CA PRO A 679 -18.29 43.04 -17.23
C PRO A 679 -17.23 44.04 -16.78
N VAL A 680 -17.64 45.09 -16.04
CA VAL A 680 -16.70 46.11 -15.53
C VAL A 680 -15.75 45.56 -14.45
N ASP A 681 -16.20 44.63 -13.62
CA ASP A 681 -15.36 44.00 -12.60
C ASP A 681 -14.37 43.03 -13.24
N ALA A 682 -14.84 42.22 -14.19
CA ALA A 682 -14.00 41.31 -14.96
C ALA A 682 -12.92 42.09 -15.73
N LEU A 683 -13.27 43.24 -16.31
CA LEU A 683 -12.35 44.13 -17.00
C LEU A 683 -11.30 44.75 -16.06
N VAL A 684 -11.69 45.19 -14.87
CA VAL A 684 -10.75 45.71 -13.86
C VAL A 684 -9.83 44.61 -13.33
N LYS A 685 -10.37 43.41 -13.10
CA LYS A 685 -9.58 42.23 -12.69
C LYS A 685 -8.56 41.88 -13.76
N TRP A 686 -8.99 41.76 -15.02
CA TRP A 686 -8.12 41.58 -16.17
C TRP A 686 -7.03 42.66 -16.23
N GLY A 687 -7.38 43.93 -16.05
CA GLY A 687 -6.42 45.03 -16.02
C GLY A 687 -5.37 44.90 -14.90
N LYS A 688 -5.78 44.43 -13.72
CA LYS A 688 -4.86 44.13 -12.61
C LYS A 688 -3.95 42.95 -12.94
N ASP A 689 -4.46 41.91 -13.56
CA ASP A 689 -3.69 40.70 -13.85
C ASP A 689 -2.73 40.92 -15.04
N ALA A 690 -3.19 41.60 -16.09
CA ALA A 690 -2.35 42.11 -17.17
C ALA A 690 -1.17 42.95 -16.65
N SER A 691 -1.37 43.72 -15.57
CA SER A 691 -0.27 44.45 -14.91
C SER A 691 0.73 43.58 -14.15
N LYS A 692 0.36 42.34 -13.79
CA LYS A 692 1.21 41.38 -13.05
C LYS A 692 1.99 40.43 -13.98
N VAL A 693 1.41 40.05 -15.12
CA VAL A 693 1.96 39.00 -16.03
C VAL A 693 3.38 39.31 -16.55
N GLY A 694 3.89 40.53 -16.42
CA GLY A 694 5.27 40.88 -16.79
C GLY A 694 6.39 40.42 -15.86
N THR A 695 6.16 39.67 -14.77
CA THR A 695 7.18 39.53 -13.70
C THR A 695 7.35 38.15 -13.04
N GLU A 696 7.04 37.03 -13.69
CA GLU A 696 7.46 35.73 -13.10
C GLU A 696 9.00 35.56 -13.08
N ALA A 697 9.73 36.22 -14.00
CA ALA A 697 11.19 36.28 -13.95
C ALA A 697 11.74 37.42 -13.06
N SER A 698 10.89 38.28 -12.48
CA SER A 698 11.30 39.48 -11.73
C SER A 698 10.49 39.70 -10.45
N ALA A 699 10.21 38.62 -9.72
CA ALA A 699 9.55 38.61 -8.40
C ALA A 699 10.33 39.37 -7.28
N LYS A 700 11.30 40.22 -7.63
CA LYS A 700 12.11 41.00 -6.68
C LYS A 700 11.92 42.52 -6.77
N GLN A 701 11.01 43.02 -7.59
CA GLN A 701 10.81 44.48 -7.74
C GLN A 701 9.34 44.86 -7.66
N GLU A 702 8.88 45.15 -6.44
CA GLU A 702 7.48 45.47 -6.06
C GLU A 702 6.95 46.84 -6.52
N ASP A 703 7.73 47.63 -7.28
CA ASP A 703 7.44 49.07 -7.47
C ASP A 703 6.75 49.47 -8.79
N TRP A 704 6.35 48.52 -9.64
CA TRP A 704 5.68 48.87 -10.92
C TRP A 704 4.16 48.69 -10.85
N ARG A 705 3.46 49.75 -10.43
CA ARG A 705 2.13 50.13 -10.94
C ARG A 705 2.11 51.66 -11.06
N PRO A 706 1.51 52.33 -12.07
CA PRO A 706 0.53 51.84 -13.06
C PRO A 706 0.69 52.41 -14.50
N ILE A 707 0.64 51.59 -15.55
CA ILE A 707 0.46 52.09 -16.94
C ILE A 707 -1.03 52.20 -17.33
N VAL A 708 -1.96 51.64 -16.55
CA VAL A 708 -3.39 51.66 -16.91
C VAL A 708 -4.17 52.56 -15.94
N ARG A 709 -4.18 53.87 -16.20
CA ARG A 709 -5.11 54.81 -15.54
C ARG A 709 -5.91 55.58 -16.60
N GLU A 710 -7.21 55.27 -16.63
CA GLU A 710 -8.38 56.15 -16.88
C GLU A 710 -9.06 56.23 -18.27
N PRO A 711 -8.44 56.19 -19.48
CA PRO A 711 -9.25 56.22 -20.72
C PRO A 711 -9.70 54.85 -21.23
N ILE A 712 -8.81 53.86 -21.24
CA ILE A 712 -8.97 52.61 -22.02
C ILE A 712 -10.09 51.71 -21.46
N TYR A 713 -10.30 51.70 -20.14
CA TYR A 713 -11.33 50.87 -19.51
C TYR A 713 -12.75 51.24 -19.94
N TYR A 714 -13.02 52.53 -20.19
CA TYR A 714 -14.37 52.95 -20.52
C TYR A 714 -14.77 52.56 -21.95
N GLU A 715 -13.84 52.56 -22.89
CA GLU A 715 -14.13 52.19 -24.29
C GLU A 715 -14.32 50.67 -24.44
N ILE A 716 -13.47 49.86 -23.80
CA ILE A 716 -13.67 48.41 -23.78
C ILE A 716 -14.98 48.07 -23.04
N LEU A 717 -15.27 48.75 -21.94
CA LEU A 717 -16.54 48.55 -21.24
C LEU A 717 -17.74 48.95 -22.09
N ASP A 718 -17.66 50.05 -22.84
CA ASP A 718 -18.73 50.49 -23.74
C ASP A 718 -18.94 49.49 -24.89
N GLU A 719 -17.86 48.94 -25.44
CA GLU A 719 -17.91 47.83 -26.39
C GLU A 719 -18.62 46.62 -25.79
N LEU A 720 -18.20 46.17 -24.60
CA LEU A 720 -18.78 45.02 -23.91
C LEU A 720 -20.27 45.22 -23.59
N CYS A 721 -20.65 46.41 -23.13
CA CYS A 721 -22.00 46.67 -22.64
C CYS A 721 -23.01 47.01 -23.74
N ASN A 722 -22.56 47.64 -24.82
CA ASN A 722 -23.46 48.09 -25.88
C ASN A 722 -23.40 47.24 -27.15
N HIS A 723 -22.33 46.46 -27.36
CA HIS A 723 -22.09 45.77 -28.63
C HIS A 723 -22.03 44.23 -28.52
N VAL A 724 -22.07 43.66 -27.32
CA VAL A 724 -22.00 42.20 -27.11
C VAL A 724 -23.35 41.65 -26.66
N ASP A 725 -24.03 40.94 -27.57
CA ASP A 725 -25.30 40.29 -27.28
C ASP A 725 -25.15 39.21 -26.18
N GLY A 726 -25.91 39.36 -25.09
CA GLY A 726 -25.95 38.40 -23.99
C GLY A 726 -25.10 38.77 -22.77
N LEU A 727 -24.31 39.85 -22.82
CA LEU A 727 -23.74 40.47 -21.62
C LEU A 727 -24.72 41.51 -21.07
N ASN A 728 -25.18 41.32 -19.84
CA ASN A 728 -26.01 42.31 -19.17
C ASN A 728 -25.14 43.17 -18.25
N CYS A 729 -24.76 44.35 -18.72
CA CYS A 729 -24.09 45.34 -17.87
C CYS A 729 -25.12 46.04 -17.00
N THR A 730 -25.12 45.72 -15.71
CA THR A 730 -25.94 46.44 -14.73
C THR A 730 -25.29 47.76 -14.31
N ARG A 731 -23.96 47.92 -14.53
CA ARG A 731 -23.21 49.12 -14.15
C ARG A 731 -22.04 49.47 -15.06
N GLN A 732 -21.74 50.77 -15.11
CA GLN A 732 -20.65 51.34 -15.89
C GLN A 732 -19.37 51.60 -15.08
N ARG A 733 -19.34 51.24 -13.79
CA ARG A 733 -18.18 51.45 -12.90
C ARG A 733 -17.92 50.22 -12.05
N ALA A 734 -16.64 49.86 -11.92
CA ALA A 734 -16.22 48.85 -10.97
C ALA A 734 -16.44 49.37 -9.57
N TRP A 735 -16.88 48.50 -8.68
CA TRP A 735 -16.97 48.84 -7.27
C TRP A 735 -15.67 48.50 -6.59
N GLU A 736 -15.32 49.27 -5.57
CA GLU A 736 -14.23 48.86 -4.69
C GLU A 736 -14.68 47.62 -3.93
N PHE A 737 -14.06 46.49 -4.23
CA PHE A 737 -14.23 45.27 -3.45
C PHE A 737 -12.90 44.80 -2.89
N VAL A 738 -12.99 44.21 -1.71
CA VAL A 738 -11.88 43.55 -1.04
C VAL A 738 -12.03 42.06 -1.32
N SER A 739 -11.09 41.50 -2.10
CA SER A 739 -10.96 40.06 -2.25
C SER A 739 -10.23 39.50 -1.03
N MET A 740 -10.89 38.63 -0.28
CA MET A 740 -10.34 37.97 0.92
C MET A 740 -9.81 36.56 0.61
N GLY A 741 -9.48 36.32 -0.66
CA GLY A 741 -9.16 34.99 -1.18
C GLY A 741 -10.43 34.21 -1.53
N GLY A 742 -10.33 32.88 -1.45
CA GLY A 742 -11.42 31.97 -1.70
C GLY A 742 -11.44 30.81 -0.71
N MET A 743 -12.62 30.25 -0.47
CA MET A 743 -12.79 29.02 0.29
C MET A 743 -12.91 27.85 -0.68
N THR A 744 -12.04 26.85 -0.56
CA THR A 744 -12.17 25.63 -1.36
C THR A 744 -13.07 24.63 -0.64
N TYR A 745 -14.23 24.34 -1.21
CA TYR A 745 -15.16 23.33 -0.70
C TYR A 745 -15.52 22.34 -1.82
N PHE A 746 -15.34 21.04 -1.56
CA PHE A 746 -15.38 19.98 -2.59
C PHE A 746 -14.53 20.26 -3.84
N GLY A 747 -13.35 20.88 -3.64
CA GLY A 747 -12.45 21.22 -4.74
C GLY A 747 -12.90 22.41 -5.59
N GLN A 748 -14.04 23.02 -5.29
CA GLN A 748 -14.50 24.26 -5.90
C GLN A 748 -14.06 25.44 -5.05
N GLU A 749 -13.36 26.41 -5.66
CA GLU A 749 -12.98 27.65 -4.99
C GLU A 749 -14.13 28.65 -5.05
N TYR A 750 -14.59 29.08 -3.88
CA TYR A 750 -15.62 30.09 -3.71
C TYR A 750 -14.95 31.41 -3.29
N PRO A 751 -14.80 32.39 -4.21
CA PRO A 751 -14.18 33.65 -3.86
C PRO A 751 -15.01 34.39 -2.81
N ILE A 752 -14.33 34.93 -1.81
CA ILE A 752 -14.94 35.75 -0.76
C ILE A 752 -14.65 37.20 -1.11
N GLU A 753 -15.65 37.85 -1.69
CA GLU A 753 -15.58 39.24 -2.15
C GLU A 753 -16.54 40.11 -1.34
N ILE A 754 -16.04 41.23 -0.81
CA ILE A 754 -16.85 42.18 -0.07
C ILE A 754 -16.74 43.55 -0.70
N TYR A 755 -17.88 44.03 -1.17
CA TYR A 755 -18.04 45.35 -1.75
C TYR A 755 -18.10 46.39 -0.64
N ASN A 756 -17.37 47.49 -0.84
CA ASN A 756 -17.34 48.60 0.11
C ASN A 756 -18.70 49.34 0.06
N PRO A 757 -19.50 49.32 1.15
CA PRO A 757 -20.84 49.89 1.16
C PRO A 757 -20.85 51.43 1.11
N MET A 758 -19.70 52.08 1.29
CA MET A 758 -19.61 53.54 1.17
C MET A 758 -19.68 54.01 -0.29
N VAL A 759 -19.31 53.13 -1.22
CA VAL A 759 -19.12 53.42 -2.64
C VAL A 759 -20.10 52.64 -3.52
N ASP A 760 -20.58 51.48 -3.06
CA ASP A 760 -21.63 50.71 -3.71
C ASP A 760 -23.04 51.13 -3.21
N PRO A 761 -23.91 51.73 -4.06
CA PRO A 761 -25.27 52.11 -3.69
C PRO A 761 -26.21 50.95 -3.39
N ILE A 762 -25.91 49.73 -3.86
CA ILE A 762 -26.66 48.51 -3.61
C ILE A 762 -26.25 47.93 -2.25
N ALA A 763 -24.96 47.68 -2.01
CA ALA A 763 -24.47 47.32 -0.68
C ALA A 763 -24.83 48.39 0.36
N ARG A 764 -24.84 49.68 0.00
CA ARG A 764 -25.31 50.72 0.93
C ARG A 764 -26.77 50.52 1.36
N ARG A 765 -27.65 50.06 0.47
CA ARG A 765 -29.05 49.76 0.83
C ARG A 765 -29.17 48.47 1.65
N GLU A 766 -28.34 47.47 1.34
CA GLU A 766 -28.36 46.17 2.01
C GLU A 766 -27.64 46.18 3.38
N CYS A 767 -26.72 47.13 3.60
CA CYS A 767 -25.75 47.06 4.70
C CYS A 767 -25.82 48.18 5.74
N ILE A 768 -26.78 49.12 5.64
CA ILE A 768 -27.05 50.06 6.72
C ILE A 768 -27.85 49.32 7.80
N SER A 769 -27.16 48.86 8.85
CA SER A 769 -27.82 48.44 10.08
C SER A 769 -28.29 49.67 10.87
N ALA A 770 -29.47 49.59 11.46
CA ALA A 770 -29.96 50.61 12.38
C ALA A 770 -29.37 50.47 13.80
N ASN A 771 -28.69 49.35 14.13
CA ASN A 771 -28.20 49.01 15.46
C ASN A 771 -26.77 48.40 15.42
N ASP A 772 -26.08 48.35 16.57
CA ASP A 772 -24.71 47.80 16.79
C ASP A 772 -24.52 46.29 16.48
N GLU A 773 -25.31 45.71 15.59
CA GLU A 773 -25.18 44.34 15.11
C GLU A 773 -24.03 44.18 14.10
N PRO A 774 -23.44 42.95 13.97
CA PRO A 774 -22.41 42.66 12.98
C PRO A 774 -22.83 43.13 11.58
N ASN A 775 -21.88 43.76 10.87
CA ASN A 775 -22.13 44.46 9.61
C ASN A 775 -23.02 43.60 8.67
N PRO A 776 -24.25 44.04 8.32
CA PRO A 776 -25.18 43.21 7.55
C PRO A 776 -24.63 42.78 6.19
N CYS A 777 -23.69 43.53 5.61
CA CYS A 777 -22.93 43.11 4.41
C CYS A 777 -22.21 41.78 4.62
N ILE A 778 -21.55 41.61 5.77
CA ILE A 778 -20.77 40.43 6.09
C ILE A 778 -21.70 39.22 6.19
N VAL A 779 -22.84 39.39 6.88
CA VAL A 779 -23.84 38.34 7.04
C VAL A 779 -24.50 37.99 5.70
N ALA A 780 -24.78 38.97 4.85
CA ALA A 780 -25.35 38.77 3.53
C ALA A 780 -24.38 38.02 2.59
N SER A 781 -23.10 38.41 2.58
CA SER A 781 -22.06 37.69 1.83
C SER A 781 -21.88 36.26 2.35
N ALA A 782 -21.83 36.05 3.67
CA ALA A 782 -21.77 34.72 4.26
C ALA A 782 -22.97 33.87 3.87
N LYS A 783 -24.19 34.44 3.88
CA LYS A 783 -25.41 33.77 3.44
C LYS A 783 -25.34 33.33 1.98
N LYS A 784 -24.91 34.21 1.07
CA LYS A 784 -24.72 33.88 -0.36
C LYS A 784 -23.72 32.73 -0.56
N ILE A 785 -22.64 32.69 0.23
CA ILE A 785 -21.66 31.59 0.19
C ILE A 785 -22.32 30.29 0.68
N CYS A 786 -23.00 30.33 1.82
CA CYS A 786 -23.64 29.16 2.40
C CYS A 786 -24.78 28.60 1.54
N GLU A 787 -25.52 29.44 0.81
CA GLU A 787 -26.56 28.99 -0.13
C GLU A 787 -26.00 28.21 -1.32
N ARG A 788 -24.74 28.47 -1.71
CA ARG A 788 -24.04 27.72 -2.78
C ARG A 788 -23.49 26.38 -2.31
N ILE A 789 -23.36 26.20 -1.00
CA ILE A 789 -22.86 24.97 -0.40
C ILE A 789 -24.04 24.04 -0.12
N HIS A 790 -24.14 22.92 -0.83
CA HIS A 790 -25.24 21.97 -0.66
C HIS A 790 -24.76 20.58 -0.21
N PRO A 791 -25.18 20.09 0.98
CA PRO A 791 -25.92 20.81 2.04
C PRO A 791 -25.03 21.79 2.81
N PRO A 792 -25.56 22.93 3.30
CA PRO A 792 -24.77 23.90 4.06
C PRO A 792 -24.33 23.30 5.41
N PRO A 793 -23.08 23.50 5.85
CA PRO A 793 -22.64 23.13 7.18
C PRO A 793 -23.49 23.78 8.28
N ASN A 794 -23.67 23.11 9.42
CA ASN A 794 -24.29 23.71 10.60
C ASN A 794 -23.50 24.97 11.00
N ASN A 795 -24.20 26.07 11.27
CA ASN A 795 -23.63 27.39 11.59
C ASN A 795 -22.79 28.06 10.48
N CYS A 796 -22.87 27.59 9.23
CA CYS A 796 -22.10 28.15 8.11
C CYS A 796 -22.11 29.69 8.05
N ILE A 797 -23.28 30.33 8.20
CA ILE A 797 -23.39 31.79 8.11
C ILE A 797 -22.56 32.48 9.21
N ALA A 798 -22.62 31.97 10.44
CA ALA A 798 -21.90 32.57 11.58
C ALA A 798 -20.38 32.43 11.42
N ASP A 799 -19.92 31.24 11.05
CA ASP A 799 -18.48 30.96 10.91
C ASP A 799 -17.86 31.76 9.76
N ILE A 800 -18.53 31.80 8.60
CA ILE A 800 -18.08 32.59 7.45
C ILE A 800 -18.13 34.09 7.76
N SER A 801 -19.16 34.57 8.47
CA SER A 801 -19.24 35.98 8.90
C SER A 801 -18.09 36.38 9.82
N ASN A 802 -17.74 35.53 10.79
CA ASN A 802 -16.63 35.76 11.71
C ASN A 802 -15.28 35.76 10.97
N HIS A 803 -15.07 34.81 10.06
CA HIS A 803 -13.86 34.75 9.25
C HIS A 803 -13.70 36.02 8.40
N ILE A 804 -14.75 36.40 7.68
CA ILE A 804 -14.80 37.65 6.91
C ILE A 804 -14.44 38.86 7.77
N SER A 805 -15.07 38.98 8.95
CA SER A 805 -14.86 40.12 9.85
C SER A 805 -13.40 40.24 10.26
N SER A 806 -12.78 39.10 10.65
CA SER A 806 -11.37 39.06 11.05
C SER A 806 -10.41 39.44 9.91
N GLN A 807 -10.72 39.01 8.67
CA GLN A 807 -9.91 39.35 7.49
C GLN A 807 -10.05 40.83 7.14
N LEU A 808 -11.26 41.39 7.22
CA LEU A 808 -11.49 42.82 7.04
C LEU A 808 -10.72 43.65 8.07
N GLU A 809 -10.77 43.29 9.36
CA GLU A 809 -10.02 43.98 10.41
C GLU A 809 -8.50 43.92 10.17
N ALA A 810 -7.97 42.75 9.78
CA ALA A 810 -6.56 42.60 9.46
C ALA A 810 -6.14 43.42 8.23
N LEU A 811 -7.00 43.46 7.21
CA LEU A 811 -6.76 44.18 5.96
C LEU A 811 -6.88 45.70 6.16
N ASP A 812 -7.86 46.16 6.95
CA ASP A 812 -8.01 47.56 7.34
C ASP A 812 -6.81 48.03 8.18
N LYS A 813 -6.32 47.20 9.11
CA LYS A 813 -5.08 47.49 9.85
C LYS A 813 -3.87 47.65 8.92
N LYS A 814 -3.70 46.75 7.94
CA LYS A 814 -2.63 46.85 6.93
C LYS A 814 -2.79 48.07 6.01
N ARG A 815 -4.03 48.41 5.63
CA ARG A 815 -4.34 49.59 4.80
C ARG A 815 -4.05 50.90 5.52
N LEU A 816 -4.31 50.96 6.84
CA LEU A 816 -4.04 52.14 7.66
C LEU A 816 -2.54 52.44 7.84
N ASP A 817 -1.69 51.41 7.79
CA ASP A 817 -0.23 51.54 7.84
C ASP A 817 0.38 52.00 6.50
N ALA A 818 -0.31 51.81 5.38
CA ALA A 818 0.12 52.29 4.06
C ALA A 818 -0.27 53.76 3.84
N LYS A 819 0.56 54.52 3.10
CA LYS A 819 0.32 55.93 2.71
C LYS A 819 -0.86 56.09 1.72
N CYS A 820 -2.05 55.56 2.00
CA CYS A 820 -3.22 55.66 1.12
C CYS A 820 -3.99 56.97 1.36
N SER A 821 -3.65 57.99 0.57
CA SER A 821 -4.30 59.30 0.58
C SER A 821 -5.80 59.25 0.26
N TYR A 822 -6.27 58.26 -0.51
CA TYR A 822 -7.67 58.14 -0.95
C TYR A 822 -8.63 57.77 0.19
N GLN A 823 -8.25 56.82 1.06
CA GLN A 823 -9.08 56.43 2.20
C GLN A 823 -9.17 57.54 3.25
N ARG A 824 -8.08 58.30 3.49
CA ARG A 824 -8.11 59.51 4.34
C ARG A 824 -9.05 60.59 3.83
N LEU A 825 -9.38 60.54 2.55
CA LEU A 825 -10.29 61.46 1.89
C LEU A 825 -11.70 60.84 1.73
N GLU A 826 -11.96 59.62 2.17
CA GLU A 826 -13.22 58.89 1.90
C GLU A 826 -13.53 58.82 0.39
N LEU A 827 -12.53 58.46 -0.41
CA LEU A 827 -12.64 58.34 -1.86
C LEU A 827 -12.25 56.94 -2.33
N GLU A 828 -12.87 56.52 -3.43
CA GLU A 828 -12.48 55.34 -4.20
C GLU A 828 -11.03 55.49 -4.70
N ILE A 829 -10.31 54.36 -4.79
CA ILE A 829 -8.89 54.32 -5.21
C ILE A 829 -8.69 54.86 -6.65
N ASP A 830 -9.76 54.87 -7.44
CA ASP A 830 -9.86 55.35 -8.83
C ASP A 830 -10.73 56.61 -8.96
N ALA A 831 -11.05 57.30 -7.85
CA ALA A 831 -11.80 58.54 -7.90
C ALA A 831 -11.07 59.54 -8.84
N PRO A 832 -11.74 60.02 -9.91
CA PRO A 832 -11.10 60.85 -10.92
C PRO A 832 -10.52 62.10 -10.27
N GLY A 833 -9.45 62.66 -10.84
CA GLY A 833 -8.73 63.79 -10.24
C GLY A 833 -9.64 64.94 -9.78
N ARG A 834 -10.77 65.18 -10.45
CA ARG A 834 -11.80 66.16 -10.07
C ARG A 834 -12.47 65.87 -8.71
N GLU A 835 -12.74 64.61 -8.39
CA GLU A 835 -13.38 64.17 -7.14
C GLU A 835 -12.35 64.16 -6.00
N LEU A 836 -11.14 63.66 -6.29
CA LEU A 836 -9.98 63.76 -5.40
C LEU A 836 -9.73 65.20 -4.95
N TYR A 837 -9.63 66.11 -5.91
CA TYR A 837 -9.34 67.50 -5.63
C TYR A 837 -10.48 68.16 -4.86
N LYS A 838 -11.74 67.86 -5.20
CA LYS A 838 -12.91 68.44 -4.51
C LYS A 838 -12.95 68.01 -3.04
N LYS A 839 -12.68 66.75 -2.73
CA LYS A 839 -12.74 66.22 -1.37
C LYS A 839 -11.49 66.59 -0.55
N ALA A 840 -10.30 66.57 -1.14
CA ALA A 840 -9.08 67.11 -0.53
C ALA A 840 -9.22 68.61 -0.22
N ALA A 841 -9.78 69.39 -1.16
CA ALA A 841 -10.09 70.80 -0.95
C ALA A 841 -11.14 71.03 0.14
N SER A 842 -12.12 70.14 0.28
CA SER A 842 -13.11 70.18 1.36
C SER A 842 -12.46 69.93 2.73
N ILE A 843 -11.63 68.90 2.84
CA ILE A 843 -10.97 68.52 4.10
C ILE A 843 -9.96 69.57 4.53
N ALA A 844 -9.13 70.08 3.63
CA ALA A 844 -8.17 71.11 4.03
C ALA A 844 -8.86 72.44 4.37
N ARG A 845 -9.97 72.80 3.70
CA ARG A 845 -10.82 73.93 4.12
C ARG A 845 -11.39 73.73 5.51
N SER A 846 -11.88 72.52 5.83
CA SER A 846 -12.39 72.22 7.19
C SER A 846 -11.32 72.32 8.28
N ARG A 847 -10.03 72.20 7.91
CA ARG A 847 -8.88 72.32 8.81
C ARG A 847 -8.19 73.70 8.76
N GLY A 848 -8.82 74.69 8.11
CA GLY A 848 -8.27 76.05 7.99
C GLY A 848 -7.03 76.16 7.10
N MET A 849 -6.72 75.14 6.30
CA MET A 849 -5.59 75.14 5.37
C MET A 849 -6.02 75.72 4.02
N ASN A 850 -5.27 76.69 3.52
CA ASN A 850 -5.53 77.32 2.22
C ASN A 850 -4.85 76.52 1.09
N ILE A 851 -5.62 75.73 0.34
CA ILE A 851 -5.14 75.08 -0.88
C ILE A 851 -5.34 76.03 -2.06
N SER A 852 -4.41 76.97 -2.24
CA SER A 852 -4.30 77.70 -3.51
C SER A 852 -3.53 76.81 -4.51
N PRO A 853 -4.02 76.58 -5.74
CA PRO A 853 -3.34 75.70 -6.71
C PRO A 853 -1.99 76.21 -7.22
N PHE A 854 -1.55 77.43 -6.85
CA PHE A 854 -0.42 78.11 -7.50
C PHE A 854 0.61 78.77 -6.58
N ARG A 855 0.96 78.19 -5.42
CA ARG A 855 2.11 78.68 -4.64
C ARG A 855 3.08 77.56 -4.24
N ARG A 856 4.20 77.46 -4.99
CA ARG A 856 5.42 76.79 -4.51
C ARG A 856 5.94 77.59 -3.30
N VAL A 857 6.14 76.92 -2.17
CA VAL A 857 6.87 77.48 -1.03
C VAL A 857 8.26 76.86 -1.06
N ASP A 858 9.21 77.66 -1.54
CA ASP A 858 10.63 77.46 -1.27
C ASP A 858 10.88 77.67 0.22
N ASN A 859 11.17 76.60 0.97
CA ASN A 859 11.80 76.73 2.29
C ASN A 859 13.30 76.54 2.11
N GLY A 860 14.00 77.66 1.85
CA GLY A 860 15.45 77.76 1.90
C GLY A 860 15.97 77.56 3.32
N ALA A 861 16.90 76.62 3.49
CA ALA A 861 17.68 76.46 4.70
C ALA A 861 18.81 77.50 4.73
N TYR A 862 18.63 78.58 5.51
CA TYR A 862 19.73 79.48 5.89
C TYR A 862 20.26 79.12 7.28
N SER A 863 21.57 78.91 7.32
CA SER A 863 22.46 78.91 8.48
C SER A 863 22.28 80.18 9.32
N LEU A 864 22.19 80.04 10.65
CA LEU A 864 22.33 81.17 11.57
C LEU A 864 23.12 80.83 12.84
N THR A 865 24.30 81.42 12.88
CA THR A 865 25.26 81.63 13.97
C THR A 865 24.65 82.52 15.06
N PHE A 866 24.84 82.19 16.34
CA PHE A 866 24.43 83.03 17.48
C PHE A 866 25.56 83.97 17.92
N ILE A 867 25.29 85.29 17.97
CA ILE A 867 25.98 86.28 18.82
C ILE A 867 24.91 87.23 19.41
N CYS A 868 24.93 87.40 20.74
CA CYS A 868 24.08 88.29 21.54
C CYS A 868 24.43 89.79 21.38
N VAL A 869 23.47 90.69 21.64
CA VAL A 869 23.55 91.79 22.64
C VAL A 869 22.14 92.40 22.93
N SER A 870 21.97 92.72 24.21
CA SER A 870 20.93 93.30 25.07
C SER A 870 20.17 94.58 24.67
N ILE A 871 18.94 94.79 25.21
CA ILE A 871 18.50 96.03 25.90
C ILE A 871 17.53 95.75 27.08
N VAL A 872 17.88 96.41 28.18
CA VAL A 872 17.36 96.68 29.54
C VAL A 872 16.00 97.42 29.64
N ASN A 873 15.08 97.04 30.57
CA ASN A 873 14.68 97.83 31.79
C ASN A 873 13.45 97.27 32.57
N LEU A 874 13.57 97.30 33.92
CA LEU A 874 12.60 97.06 35.02
C LEU A 874 11.93 98.41 35.45
N PRO A 875 11.17 98.60 36.58
CA PRO A 875 10.70 97.68 37.67
C PRO A 875 9.21 97.85 38.13
N ASP A 876 8.64 96.89 38.90
CA ASP A 876 8.22 97.05 40.32
C ASP A 876 7.27 95.94 40.89
N GLN A 877 7.71 95.37 42.03
CA GLN A 877 7.02 94.68 43.18
C GLN A 877 6.35 93.29 42.98
N CYS A 878 6.91 92.15 43.44
CA CYS A 878 7.11 91.56 44.80
C CYS A 878 5.80 91.03 45.45
N ILE A 879 5.62 89.74 45.81
CA ILE A 879 6.25 89.00 46.94
C ILE A 879 6.05 87.44 46.82
N ASN A 880 7.16 86.68 47.05
CA ASN A 880 7.44 85.33 47.63
C ASN A 880 6.54 84.08 47.41
N ALA A 881 7.03 82.82 47.34
CA ALA A 881 8.34 82.16 47.11
C ALA A 881 8.13 80.61 47.17
N LYS A 882 8.77 79.82 46.27
CA LYS A 882 9.63 78.65 46.59
C LYS A 882 10.32 78.11 45.34
N MET A 883 11.63 77.87 45.47
CA MET A 883 12.64 77.59 44.46
C MET A 883 13.00 76.10 44.45
N MET A 884 13.16 75.48 43.27
CA MET A 884 14.11 74.39 43.03
C MET A 884 14.40 74.27 41.52
N ILE A 885 15.69 74.33 41.16
CA ILE A 885 16.23 74.15 39.81
C ILE A 885 16.70 72.68 39.69
N MET A 886 16.41 72.01 38.56
CA MET A 886 17.26 70.92 38.06
C MET A 886 17.35 70.94 36.52
N THR A 887 18.60 70.91 36.08
CA THR A 887 19.13 70.69 34.73
C THR A 887 19.17 69.20 34.38
N GLY A 888 18.97 68.83 33.11
CA GLY A 888 19.43 67.53 32.59
C GLY A 888 18.80 67.10 31.27
N THR A 889 19.58 67.11 30.19
CA THR A 889 19.34 66.24 29.01
C THR A 889 20.66 65.56 28.65
N GLN A 890 20.76 64.27 28.97
CA GLN A 890 21.84 63.37 28.57
C GLN A 890 21.62 62.86 27.13
N PRO A 891 22.68 62.63 26.35
CA PRO A 891 22.65 61.86 25.11
C PRO A 891 22.78 60.35 25.42
N TYR A 892 22.03 59.51 24.69
CA TYR A 892 22.18 58.05 24.75
C TYR A 892 23.30 57.55 23.81
N TYR A 893 24.00 56.55 24.32
CA TYR A 893 25.27 55.90 23.95
C TYR A 893 25.57 55.55 22.48
N SER A 894 26.83 55.80 22.09
CA SER A 894 27.56 55.10 21.03
C SER A 894 28.04 53.72 21.52
N TRP A 895 27.94 52.69 20.69
CA TRP A 895 28.39 51.33 21.01
C TRP A 895 29.93 51.25 21.13
N SER A 896 30.45 50.38 22.03
CA SER A 896 31.89 50.19 22.17
C SER A 896 32.46 49.36 21.02
N ARG A 897 33.76 49.53 20.77
CA ARG A 897 34.50 48.80 19.72
C ARG A 897 34.48 47.28 19.93
N GLU A 898 34.46 46.78 21.17
CA GLU A 898 34.24 45.34 21.42
C GLU A 898 32.83 44.87 21.04
N THR A 899 31.81 45.75 21.11
CA THR A 899 30.43 45.43 20.72
C THR A 899 30.29 45.35 19.20
N ALA A 900 31.03 46.17 18.46
CA ALA A 900 31.07 46.15 16.99
C ALA A 900 31.89 44.97 16.44
N GLU A 901 32.98 44.59 17.11
CA GLU A 901 33.82 43.43 16.73
C GLU A 901 33.12 42.09 17.06
N ALA A 902 32.34 42.01 18.16
CA ALA A 902 31.46 40.88 18.45
C ALA A 902 30.32 40.74 17.42
N HIS A 903 29.73 41.86 16.98
CA HIS A 903 28.67 41.86 15.97
C HIS A 903 29.18 41.44 14.58
N ALA A 904 30.42 41.80 14.21
CA ALA A 904 31.05 41.38 12.96
C ALA A 904 31.48 39.90 12.96
N ALA A 905 31.89 39.35 14.12
CA ALA A 905 32.20 37.93 14.29
C ALA A 905 30.92 37.05 14.26
N ILE A 906 29.81 37.53 14.84
CA ILE A 906 28.50 36.87 14.80
C ILE A 906 27.89 36.90 13.39
N ASP A 907 28.04 38.01 12.66
CA ASP A 907 27.54 38.17 11.28
C ASP A 907 28.32 37.36 10.21
N THR A 908 29.55 36.93 10.53
CA THR A 908 30.40 36.13 9.62
C THR A 908 30.28 34.62 9.89
N PHE A 909 29.97 34.21 11.13
CA PHE A 909 29.74 32.79 11.49
C PHE A 909 28.32 32.30 11.14
N MET A 910 27.33 33.19 11.09
CA MET A 910 25.92 32.88 10.78
C MET A 910 25.59 32.74 9.28
N LYS A 911 26.54 33.00 8.37
CA LYS A 911 26.32 32.98 6.91
C LYS A 911 26.53 31.62 6.23
N VAL A 912 26.77 30.52 6.97
CA VAL A 912 27.24 29.26 6.35
C VAL A 912 26.28 28.06 6.38
N LYS A 913 25.27 27.92 7.26
CA LYS A 913 24.26 26.83 7.10
C LYS A 913 22.92 27.11 7.81
N SER A 914 21.87 27.35 7.02
CA SER A 914 20.42 27.32 7.34
C SER A 914 19.92 28.11 8.58
N PRO A 915 19.46 29.37 8.43
CA PRO A 915 18.95 30.22 9.52
C PRO A 915 17.45 30.07 9.84
N GLU A 916 16.66 29.39 9.01
CA GLU A 916 15.19 29.48 9.05
C GLU A 916 14.54 28.65 10.16
N ASP A 917 15.19 27.58 10.62
CA ASP A 917 14.59 26.64 11.59
C ASP A 917 14.73 27.06 13.06
N ARG A 918 15.63 28.00 13.39
CA ARG A 918 15.93 28.34 14.80
C ARG A 918 15.11 29.52 15.33
N GLU A 919 14.73 30.48 14.47
CA GLU A 919 13.88 31.62 14.85
C GLU A 919 12.46 31.20 15.27
N TRP A 920 12.01 30.02 14.84
CA TRP A 920 10.72 29.45 15.22
C TRP A 920 10.71 28.85 16.64
N ASN A 921 11.82 28.22 17.04
CA ASN A 921 11.88 27.47 18.30
C ASN A 921 12.04 28.37 19.53
N ASP A 922 12.65 29.55 19.38
CA ASP A 922 12.92 30.47 20.50
C ASP A 922 11.81 31.53 20.74
N LYS A 923 10.71 31.53 19.97
CA LYS A 923 9.57 32.43 20.20
C LYS A 923 8.72 31.97 21.41
N PRO A 924 8.40 32.86 22.39
CA PRO A 924 7.47 32.53 23.47
C PRO A 924 6.08 32.26 22.90
N CYS A 925 5.47 31.12 23.26
CA CYS A 925 4.17 30.71 22.76
C CYS A 925 3.03 31.11 23.70
N THR A 926 1.82 31.29 23.15
CA THR A 926 0.62 31.64 23.94
C THR A 926 -0.18 30.35 24.20
N PRO A 927 -0.38 29.95 25.46
CA PRO A 927 -1.10 28.72 25.78
C PRO A 927 -2.60 28.88 25.55
N TYR A 928 -3.19 27.92 24.82
CA TYR A 928 -4.63 27.77 24.65
C TYR A 928 -5.11 26.49 25.35
N PHE A 929 -6.39 26.42 25.71
CA PHE A 929 -7.03 25.27 26.37
C PHE A 929 -6.32 24.79 27.65
N ASN A 930 -6.19 25.67 28.66
CA ASN A 930 -5.54 25.35 29.95
C ASN A 930 -4.11 24.77 29.83
N GLY A 931 -3.38 25.11 28.75
CA GLY A 931 -2.00 24.69 28.55
C GLY A 931 -1.82 23.40 27.75
N ALA A 932 -2.87 22.87 27.13
CA ALA A 932 -2.80 21.65 26.31
C ALA A 932 -2.29 21.87 24.88
N LEU A 933 -2.35 23.11 24.35
CA LEU A 933 -1.89 23.44 23.00
C LEU A 933 -1.11 24.77 23.01
N CYS A 934 -0.01 24.84 22.27
CA CYS A 934 0.73 26.09 22.08
C CYS A 934 0.60 26.62 20.65
N ALA A 935 0.07 27.84 20.53
CA ALA A 935 -0.06 28.53 19.27
C ALA A 935 1.09 29.55 19.11
N LYS A 936 1.72 29.54 17.93
CA LYS A 936 2.74 30.51 17.51
C LYS A 936 2.34 31.09 16.14
N TYR A 937 2.75 32.32 15.88
CA TYR A 937 2.50 32.99 14.60
C TYR A 937 3.79 33.08 13.79
N ASP A 938 3.72 32.71 12.51
CA ASP A 938 4.84 32.88 11.57
C ASP A 938 4.98 34.34 11.11
N LYS A 939 5.93 34.60 10.20
CA LYS A 939 6.24 35.97 9.74
C LYS A 939 5.15 36.53 8.83
N GLU A 940 4.37 35.65 8.21
CA GLU A 940 3.22 35.98 7.37
C GLU A 940 1.93 36.21 8.19
N GLY A 941 1.94 35.88 9.49
CA GLY A 941 0.83 36.08 10.41
C GLY A 941 -0.13 34.89 10.51
N ASN A 942 0.26 33.72 10.00
CA ASN A 942 -0.53 32.51 10.12
C ASN A 942 -0.31 31.88 11.51
N MET A 943 -1.40 31.47 12.15
CA MET A 943 -1.36 30.74 13.41
C MET A 943 -1.02 29.27 13.13
N LYS A 944 0.11 28.78 13.64
CA LYS A 944 0.43 27.35 13.64
C LYS A 944 0.29 26.82 15.06
N ILE A 945 -0.44 25.71 15.19
CA ILE A 945 -0.71 25.04 16.45
C ILE A 945 0.20 23.81 16.49
N GLU A 946 1.09 23.78 17.48
CA GLU A 946 1.90 22.61 17.79
C GLU A 946 1.02 21.65 18.61
N VAL A 947 0.86 20.41 18.12
CA VAL A 947 0.11 19.34 18.81
C VAL A 947 1.05 18.58 19.72
#